data_AF-A0A953ZVI6-F1
#
_entry.id   AF-A0A953ZVI6-F1
#
_cell.length_a   1.000
_cell.length_b   1.000
_cell.length_c   1.000
_cell.angle_alpha   90.00
_cell.angle_beta   90.00
_cell.angle_gamma   90.00
#
_symmetry.space_group_name_H-M   'P 1'
#
loop_
_entity.id
_entity.type
_entity.pdbx_description
1 polymer ?
#
loop_
_entity_poly.entity_id
_entity_poly.type
_entity_poly.pdbx_seq_one_letter_code
_entity_poly.pdbx_strand_id
1 'polypeptide(L)'
;MNLRSPFRPLRRLGATTLILAFGAAVSAPAQTRVDLRAAQSAFSDQGGRDNCITFSVIAAMEAAYWRAGYGTLDLSEEFGSFMATWALGLHPNWDDSDKYENNWRYKGVRYSENYIGVLGGGSGRGVLDILSHNRVPEEPYMPYRLSGYGLSPALDDPAWNDQRTLDSFNLDPHNLPRSALLAPRYFGIQSYETLSNARDTDAIEAVLRSGKEVIFDCTLGGNRDSGTIWQPDPTKPIDGAHSMLIVGYDRTSSDPKQHHFIVKNSWGGRTLPRGAGTMPDGFTHISYDYLRTHGSFAGYITAVQRPSAWEELGFLGRWNFSYDGTAGLLDIYHLPGSGTHFFNDAPSWPFVDRRLGTFFADDGSVYRVNGNVVGRRIEFWFDTTEPHMKWTKERTPGQKRFVFYMINPQTGEMAGNFERNPDTTAATPRGGYARVASSILARDGFLSGMPRHGGGTPEQYLGEWHLRFAPTEGRLLVRTRDDSLVDASVRHLFAGLRCRFIQDGTGRAHELVALVNKQTNGLTCTLSHSFGSTVFTAYGFTWQTGVLAGTGTWGSRGTGIYGRRLGDLPIVYLGLGAKLQNGVRMRHDVVGQPILGGKLELTLENAPEQSGVALILGDKAFPDGFRREDLLPECLLYTVSQEYLWLNTDAKGRASRVLELPNTKEALGQHVVSQFLVPLGNGNATSNGCDTTIGEGD
;
A
#
# COMPACT_ATOMS: atom_id res chain seq x y z
N MET A 1 -8.48 -36.91 -26.66
CA MET A 1 -7.24 -37.09 -25.86
C MET A 1 -7.55 -36.70 -24.42
N ASN A 2 -7.57 -37.68 -23.52
CA ASN A 2 -7.88 -37.50 -22.09
C ASN A 2 -6.56 -37.37 -21.31
N LEU A 3 -6.28 -36.20 -20.75
CA LEU A 3 -5.21 -36.01 -19.77
C LEU A 3 -5.84 -35.56 -18.45
N ARG A 4 -5.96 -36.52 -17.52
CA ARG A 4 -6.33 -36.31 -16.12
C ARG A 4 -5.10 -35.82 -15.35
N SER A 5 -5.24 -34.69 -14.67
CA SER A 5 -4.28 -34.19 -13.68
C SER A 5 -4.45 -34.95 -12.34
N PRO A 6 -3.37 -35.33 -11.62
CA PRO A 6 -3.45 -36.08 -10.38
C PRO A 6 -3.30 -35.14 -9.16
N PHE A 7 -4.41 -34.83 -8.50
CA PHE A 7 -4.39 -34.43 -7.08
C PHE A 7 -5.19 -35.45 -6.28
N ARG A 8 -4.48 -36.35 -5.59
CA ARG A 8 -5.05 -37.25 -4.58
C ARG A 8 -4.91 -36.58 -3.20
N PRO A 9 -5.99 -36.31 -2.46
CA PRO A 9 -5.86 -36.07 -1.03
C PRO A 9 -5.67 -37.42 -0.31
N LEU A 10 -4.72 -37.44 0.63
CA LEU A 10 -4.51 -38.53 1.58
C LEU A 10 -5.79 -38.72 2.43
N ARG A 11 -6.61 -39.72 2.09
CA ARG A 11 -7.68 -40.22 2.97
C ARG A 11 -7.05 -41.03 4.11
N ARG A 12 -7.09 -40.49 5.33
CA ARG A 12 -6.98 -41.31 6.55
C ARG A 12 -8.23 -42.19 6.62
N LEU A 13 -8.05 -43.50 6.46
CA LEU A 13 -9.06 -44.52 6.77
C LEU A 13 -9.20 -44.59 8.31
N GLY A 14 -10.06 -43.75 8.86
CA GLY A 14 -10.68 -44.02 10.16
C GLY A 14 -11.85 -44.96 9.92
N ALA A 15 -11.86 -46.13 10.57
CA ALA A 15 -12.98 -47.04 10.55
C ALA A 15 -14.19 -46.40 11.27
N THR A 16 -15.12 -45.82 10.50
CA THR A 16 -16.39 -45.33 11.02
C THR A 16 -17.36 -46.51 11.11
N THR A 17 -17.67 -46.95 12.33
CA THR A 17 -18.77 -47.87 12.59
C THR A 17 -20.09 -47.21 12.18
N LEU A 18 -20.68 -47.68 11.08
CA LEU A 18 -21.98 -47.23 10.59
C LEU A 18 -23.09 -47.94 11.40
N ILE A 19 -23.60 -47.28 12.44
CA ILE A 19 -24.83 -47.74 13.13
C ILE A 19 -26.02 -47.27 12.28
N LEU A 20 -26.57 -48.18 11.47
CA LEU A 20 -27.85 -48.01 10.77
C LEU A 20 -28.99 -48.19 11.78
N ALA A 21 -29.33 -47.12 12.49
CA ALA A 21 -30.57 -47.06 13.26
C ALA A 21 -31.73 -46.72 12.32
N PHE A 22 -32.50 -47.73 11.91
CA PHE A 22 -33.83 -47.54 11.28
C PHE A 22 -34.83 -47.09 12.34
N GLY A 23 -34.71 -45.84 12.78
CA GLY A 23 -35.77 -45.17 13.53
C GLY A 23 -36.80 -44.64 12.54
N ALA A 24 -38.05 -45.08 12.64
CA ALA A 24 -39.16 -44.42 11.95
C ALA A 24 -39.16 -42.95 12.36
N ALA A 25 -38.83 -42.05 11.43
CA ALA A 25 -38.82 -40.63 11.68
C ALA A 25 -40.27 -40.19 11.91
N VAL A 26 -40.67 -40.12 13.18
CA VAL A 26 -41.90 -39.44 13.57
C VAL A 26 -41.70 -38.00 13.15
N SER A 27 -42.39 -37.59 12.08
CA SER A 27 -42.37 -36.20 11.62
C SER A 27 -42.81 -35.34 12.80
N ALA A 28 -41.89 -34.58 13.38
CA ALA A 28 -42.25 -33.57 14.36
C ALA A 28 -43.35 -32.69 13.72
N PRO A 29 -44.36 -32.25 14.49
CA PRO A 29 -45.37 -31.35 13.97
C PRO A 29 -44.68 -30.16 13.31
N ALA A 30 -45.10 -29.83 12.09
CA ALA A 30 -44.49 -28.75 11.33
C ALA A 30 -44.52 -27.47 12.17
N GLN A 31 -43.35 -26.95 12.51
CA GLN A 31 -43.22 -25.76 13.32
C GLN A 31 -43.99 -24.61 12.64
N THR A 32 -45.03 -24.10 13.29
CA THR A 32 -45.91 -23.07 12.73
C THR A 32 -45.33 -21.67 12.84
N ARG A 33 -44.23 -21.49 13.57
CA ARG A 33 -43.53 -20.21 13.69
C ARG A 33 -42.03 -20.38 13.86
N VAL A 34 -41.27 -19.65 13.05
CA VAL A 34 -39.82 -19.47 13.21
C VAL A 34 -39.54 -17.97 13.28
N ASP A 35 -38.69 -17.55 14.21
CA ASP A 35 -38.39 -16.15 14.46
C ASP A 35 -36.88 -15.99 14.78
N LEU A 36 -36.10 -15.59 13.79
CA LEU A 36 -34.63 -15.43 13.90
C LEU A 36 -34.22 -14.00 14.24
N ARG A 37 -35.17 -13.12 14.61
CA ARG A 37 -34.90 -11.70 14.88
C ARG A 37 -33.90 -11.46 16.00
N ALA A 38 -33.79 -12.38 16.95
CA ALA A 38 -32.84 -12.27 18.06
C ALA A 38 -31.36 -12.27 17.64
N ALA A 39 -31.04 -12.73 16.43
CA ALA A 39 -29.68 -12.76 15.87
C ALA A 39 -29.45 -11.67 14.81
N GLN A 40 -30.36 -10.71 14.67
CA GLN A 40 -30.27 -9.64 13.68
C GLN A 40 -29.55 -8.41 14.24
N SER A 41 -28.72 -7.78 13.40
CA SER A 41 -28.17 -6.44 13.64
C SER A 41 -29.28 -5.37 13.60
N ALA A 42 -28.91 -4.11 13.89
CA ALA A 42 -29.81 -2.97 13.78
C ALA A 42 -30.38 -2.78 12.35
N PHE A 43 -31.45 -2.00 12.21
CA PHE A 43 -31.99 -1.66 10.90
C PHE A 43 -31.10 -0.63 10.20
N SER A 44 -30.70 -0.94 8.97
CA SER A 44 -29.94 -0.03 8.10
C SER A 44 -30.89 0.73 7.14
N ASP A 45 -30.43 1.87 6.62
CA ASP A 45 -31.16 2.69 5.63
C ASP A 45 -30.30 2.92 4.38
N GLN A 46 -30.75 2.37 3.27
CA GLN A 46 -30.08 2.47 1.98
C GLN A 46 -30.27 3.84 1.32
N GLY A 47 -31.22 4.65 1.78
CA GLY A 47 -31.56 5.93 1.16
C GLY A 47 -32.04 5.76 -0.29
N GLY A 48 -31.64 6.66 -1.17
CA GLY A 48 -32.01 6.66 -2.60
C GLY A 48 -30.98 6.02 -3.54
N ARG A 49 -30.18 5.07 -3.05
CA ARG A 49 -29.02 4.52 -3.79
C ARG A 49 -29.26 3.15 -4.43
N ASP A 50 -30.45 2.59 -4.26
CA ASP A 50 -30.87 1.32 -4.90
C ASP A 50 -29.92 0.13 -4.66
N ASN A 51 -29.19 0.11 -3.55
CA ASN A 51 -28.25 -0.94 -3.15
C ASN A 51 -28.85 -1.95 -2.16
N CYS A 52 -30.17 -2.16 -2.22
CA CYS A 52 -30.90 -3.12 -1.38
C CYS A 52 -30.30 -4.53 -1.43
N ILE A 53 -29.77 -4.95 -2.57
CA ILE A 53 -29.09 -6.24 -2.76
C ILE A 53 -27.84 -6.40 -1.87
N THR A 54 -27.10 -5.32 -1.62
CA THR A 54 -25.95 -5.36 -0.74
C THR A 54 -26.41 -5.45 0.70
N PHE A 55 -27.40 -4.63 1.06
CA PHE A 55 -27.93 -4.57 2.42
C PHE A 55 -28.54 -5.90 2.86
N SER A 56 -29.29 -6.58 1.98
CA SER A 56 -29.88 -7.88 2.29
C SER A 56 -28.82 -8.96 2.54
N VAL A 57 -27.74 -8.98 1.75
CA VAL A 57 -26.63 -9.93 1.91
C VAL A 57 -25.77 -9.60 3.13
N ILE A 58 -25.46 -8.32 3.38
CA ILE A 58 -24.69 -7.91 4.55
C ILE A 58 -25.44 -8.24 5.85
N ALA A 59 -26.75 -7.96 5.93
CA ALA A 59 -27.57 -8.35 7.07
C ALA A 59 -27.58 -9.87 7.28
N ALA A 60 -27.60 -10.66 6.19
CA ALA A 60 -27.49 -12.11 6.27
C ALA A 60 -26.11 -12.56 6.79
N MET A 61 -25.03 -11.90 6.35
CA MET A 61 -23.68 -12.17 6.82
C MET A 61 -23.55 -11.89 8.31
N GLU A 62 -24.01 -10.74 8.79
CA GLU A 62 -23.97 -10.38 10.21
C GLU A 62 -24.67 -11.41 11.09
N ALA A 63 -25.87 -11.86 10.69
CA ALA A 63 -26.61 -12.89 11.40
C ALA A 63 -25.86 -14.25 11.38
N ALA A 64 -25.25 -14.60 10.24
CA ALA A 64 -24.45 -15.81 10.12
C ALA A 64 -23.18 -15.77 10.99
N TYR A 65 -22.48 -14.63 11.06
CA TYR A 65 -21.32 -14.44 11.93
C TYR A 65 -21.68 -14.44 13.41
N TRP A 66 -22.84 -13.87 13.79
CA TRP A 66 -23.35 -13.97 15.16
C TRP A 66 -23.48 -15.43 15.55
N ARG A 67 -24.17 -16.24 14.75
CA ARG A 67 -24.35 -17.68 15.01
C ARG A 67 -23.05 -18.47 15.01
N ALA A 68 -22.08 -18.05 14.22
CA ALA A 68 -20.74 -18.63 14.22
C ALA A 68 -19.89 -18.23 15.44
N GLY A 69 -20.42 -17.41 16.35
CA GLY A 69 -19.79 -17.06 17.63
C GLY A 69 -18.89 -15.82 17.56
N TYR A 70 -18.98 -15.02 16.50
CA TYR A 70 -18.19 -13.78 16.37
C TYR A 70 -18.84 -12.57 17.04
N GLY A 71 -20.05 -12.74 17.60
CA GLY A 71 -20.82 -11.68 18.24
C GLY A 71 -21.58 -10.82 17.24
N THR A 72 -22.14 -9.71 17.73
CA THR A 72 -22.82 -8.72 16.90
C THR A 72 -21.78 -7.96 16.08
N LEU A 73 -22.01 -7.87 14.77
CA LEU A 73 -21.19 -7.11 13.84
C LEU A 73 -22.02 -5.99 13.19
N ASP A 74 -21.29 -4.99 12.70
CA ASP A 74 -21.78 -3.88 11.90
C ASP A 74 -20.81 -3.78 10.71
N LEU A 75 -21.18 -4.41 9.60
CA LEU A 75 -20.33 -4.58 8.41
C LEU A 75 -20.62 -3.47 7.40
N SER A 76 -19.59 -2.98 6.73
CA SER A 76 -19.73 -1.84 5.82
C SER A 76 -20.54 -2.18 4.56
N GLU A 77 -21.79 -1.72 4.46
CA GLU A 77 -22.57 -1.81 3.23
C GLU A 77 -22.01 -0.90 2.13
N GLU A 78 -21.31 0.18 2.48
CA GLU A 78 -20.64 1.04 1.51
C GLU A 78 -19.52 0.30 0.80
N PHE A 79 -18.62 -0.33 1.56
CA PHE A 79 -17.53 -1.13 0.98
C PHE A 79 -18.09 -2.34 0.25
N GLY A 80 -19.10 -3.02 0.83
CA GLY A 80 -19.79 -4.12 0.16
C GLY A 80 -20.40 -3.70 -1.18
N SER A 81 -21.03 -2.52 -1.24
CA SER A 81 -21.58 -1.97 -2.48
C SER A 81 -20.47 -1.62 -3.45
N PHE A 82 -19.40 -0.99 -2.99
CA PHE A 82 -18.25 -0.63 -3.83
C PHE A 82 -17.63 -1.87 -4.50
N MET A 83 -17.46 -2.96 -3.74
CA MET A 83 -16.98 -4.24 -4.26
C MET A 83 -18.00 -4.91 -5.20
N ALA A 84 -19.29 -4.86 -4.84
CA ALA A 84 -20.38 -5.51 -5.59
C ALA A 84 -20.72 -4.80 -6.91
N THR A 85 -20.51 -3.49 -6.99
CA THR A 85 -20.93 -2.64 -8.11
C THR A 85 -19.91 -2.55 -9.22
N TRP A 86 -19.05 -3.57 -9.31
CA TRP A 86 -18.07 -3.73 -10.36
C TRP A 86 -17.05 -2.58 -10.42
N ALA A 87 -16.84 -1.84 -9.32
CA ALA A 87 -15.73 -0.88 -9.20
C ALA A 87 -14.38 -1.56 -9.46
N LEU A 88 -14.29 -2.81 -9.00
CA LEU A 88 -13.21 -3.75 -9.26
C LEU A 88 -13.64 -4.88 -10.21
N GLY A 89 -14.80 -4.79 -10.85
CA GLY A 89 -15.28 -5.81 -11.77
C GLY A 89 -14.64 -5.65 -13.14
N LEU A 90 -14.52 -6.76 -13.85
CA LEU A 90 -14.10 -6.78 -15.25
C LEU A 90 -15.19 -7.50 -16.04
N HIS A 91 -15.45 -7.05 -17.25
CA HIS A 91 -16.41 -7.72 -18.10
C HIS A 91 -15.91 -9.13 -18.49
N PRO A 92 -16.73 -10.18 -18.38
CA PRO A 92 -16.26 -11.54 -18.54
C PRO A 92 -15.83 -11.88 -19.97
N ASN A 93 -16.47 -11.25 -20.95
CA ASN A 93 -16.21 -11.51 -22.35
C ASN A 93 -15.37 -10.38 -22.95
N TRP A 94 -14.10 -10.67 -23.24
CA TRP A 94 -13.24 -9.76 -23.98
C TRP A 94 -13.83 -9.52 -25.36
N ASP A 95 -14.12 -10.55 -26.14
CA ASP A 95 -14.52 -10.37 -27.55
C ASP A 95 -15.95 -9.81 -27.73
N ASP A 96 -16.78 -9.79 -26.68
CA ASP A 96 -18.02 -8.97 -26.71
C ASP A 96 -17.72 -7.46 -26.74
N SER A 97 -16.51 -7.03 -26.34
CA SER A 97 -16.01 -5.68 -26.61
C SER A 97 -16.15 -5.30 -28.08
N ASP A 98 -15.93 -6.28 -28.94
CA ASP A 98 -15.81 -6.09 -30.38
C ASP A 98 -17.16 -6.35 -31.07
N LYS A 99 -17.97 -7.29 -30.54
CA LYS A 99 -19.29 -7.64 -31.12
C LYS A 99 -20.37 -6.59 -30.86
N TYR A 100 -20.33 -5.92 -29.72
CA TYR A 100 -21.18 -4.77 -29.52
C TYR A 100 -20.46 -3.56 -30.11
N GLU A 101 -20.67 -3.29 -31.40
CA GLU A 101 -20.13 -2.07 -32.04
C GLU A 101 -20.51 -0.79 -31.29
N ASN A 102 -21.60 -0.85 -30.51
CA ASN A 102 -22.10 0.19 -29.60
C ASN A 102 -21.67 0.03 -28.13
N ASN A 103 -20.93 -1.01 -27.73
CA ASN A 103 -20.29 -1.10 -26.41
C ASN A 103 -18.85 -0.59 -26.51
N TRP A 104 -18.79 0.70 -26.78
CA TRP A 104 -17.60 1.53 -26.88
C TRP A 104 -16.62 1.39 -25.69
N ARG A 105 -17.05 0.84 -24.54
CA ARG A 105 -16.29 0.66 -23.29
C ARG A 105 -14.99 -0.15 -23.37
N TYR A 106 -14.66 -0.72 -24.52
CA TYR A 106 -13.48 -1.58 -24.65
C TYR A 106 -12.65 -1.29 -25.90
N LYS A 107 -12.92 -0.19 -26.62
CA LYS A 107 -12.27 0.12 -27.90
C LYS A 107 -10.91 0.81 -27.73
N GLY A 108 -10.04 0.27 -26.88
CA GLY A 108 -8.66 0.72 -26.73
C GLY A 108 -8.23 1.01 -25.29
N VAL A 109 -6.95 1.33 -25.15
CA VAL A 109 -6.26 1.41 -23.86
C VAL A 109 -6.81 2.48 -22.89
N ARG A 110 -7.57 3.45 -23.39
CA ARG A 110 -8.18 4.51 -22.57
C ARG A 110 -9.59 4.22 -22.10
N TYR A 111 -10.25 3.19 -22.63
CA TYR A 111 -11.66 2.97 -22.29
C TYR A 111 -11.83 2.30 -20.91
N SER A 112 -12.95 2.51 -20.21
CA SER A 112 -13.18 1.92 -18.89
C SER A 112 -13.41 0.40 -18.94
N GLU A 113 -12.61 -0.40 -18.23
CA GLU A 113 -12.83 -1.85 -18.07
C GLU A 113 -13.72 -2.21 -16.87
N ASN A 114 -13.86 -1.29 -15.93
CA ASN A 114 -14.66 -1.39 -14.72
C ASN A 114 -15.85 -0.42 -14.75
N TYR A 115 -16.65 -0.43 -13.68
CA TYR A 115 -17.82 0.43 -13.52
C TYR A 115 -17.59 1.43 -12.40
N ILE A 116 -18.41 2.47 -12.34
CA ILE A 116 -18.39 3.41 -11.22
C ILE A 116 -18.92 2.73 -9.95
N GLY A 117 -18.16 2.79 -8.86
CA GLY A 117 -18.38 2.00 -7.64
C GLY A 117 -19.54 2.41 -6.75
N VAL A 118 -20.53 3.11 -7.29
CA VAL A 118 -21.67 3.66 -6.54
C VAL A 118 -23.00 3.39 -7.20
N LEU A 119 -23.01 2.57 -8.26
CA LEU A 119 -24.24 2.14 -8.92
C LEU A 119 -25.10 1.32 -7.96
N GLY A 120 -26.40 1.51 -8.00
CA GLY A 120 -27.34 0.58 -7.38
C GLY A 120 -27.71 -0.56 -8.33
N GLY A 121 -28.56 -1.46 -7.85
CA GLY A 121 -29.21 -2.50 -8.65
C GLY A 121 -28.37 -3.76 -8.85
N GLY A 122 -29.04 -4.80 -9.38
CA GLY A 122 -28.48 -6.14 -9.55
C GLY A 122 -29.37 -7.20 -8.91
N SER A 123 -28.76 -8.27 -8.38
CA SER A 123 -29.44 -9.35 -7.68
C SER A 123 -28.67 -9.73 -6.43
N GLY A 124 -29.37 -10.13 -5.37
CA GLY A 124 -28.77 -10.70 -4.16
C GLY A 124 -27.92 -11.93 -4.48
N ARG A 125 -28.23 -12.68 -5.55
CA ARG A 125 -27.38 -13.77 -6.05
C ARG A 125 -25.98 -13.28 -6.41
N GLY A 126 -25.90 -12.17 -7.14
CA GLY A 126 -24.63 -11.60 -7.58
C GLY A 126 -23.78 -11.17 -6.39
N VAL A 127 -24.39 -10.52 -5.40
CA VAL A 127 -23.67 -10.09 -4.19
C VAL A 127 -23.21 -11.29 -3.34
N LEU A 128 -24.04 -12.34 -3.19
CA LEU A 128 -23.64 -13.58 -2.52
C LEU A 128 -22.39 -14.19 -3.16
N ASP A 129 -22.36 -14.24 -4.49
CA ASP A 129 -21.24 -14.80 -5.24
C ASP A 129 -19.98 -13.93 -5.14
N ILE A 130 -20.13 -12.62 -5.32
CA ILE A 130 -19.05 -11.63 -5.15
C ILE A 130 -18.43 -11.76 -3.76
N LEU A 131 -19.24 -11.76 -2.70
CA LEU A 131 -18.76 -11.83 -1.30
C LEU A 131 -18.35 -13.24 -0.87
N SER A 132 -18.53 -14.26 -1.72
CA SER A 132 -17.91 -15.58 -1.51
C SER A 132 -16.43 -15.62 -1.93
N HIS A 133 -16.04 -14.70 -2.82
CA HIS A 133 -14.66 -14.53 -3.30
C HIS A 133 -13.99 -13.25 -2.75
N ASN A 134 -14.80 -12.32 -2.25
CA ASN A 134 -14.36 -11.05 -1.67
C ASN A 134 -14.79 -10.98 -0.19
N ARG A 135 -14.45 -9.87 0.45
CA ARG A 135 -14.70 -9.63 1.87
C ARG A 135 -14.98 -8.16 2.13
N VAL A 136 -15.61 -7.85 3.25
CA VAL A 136 -15.96 -6.50 3.68
C VAL A 136 -15.39 -6.20 5.08
N PRO A 137 -14.94 -4.97 5.37
CA PRO A 137 -14.55 -4.57 6.72
C PRO A 137 -15.78 -4.19 7.56
N GLU A 138 -15.56 -3.88 8.83
CA GLU A 138 -16.58 -3.25 9.68
C GLU A 138 -16.92 -1.82 9.21
N GLU A 139 -18.15 -1.38 9.50
CA GLU A 139 -18.74 -0.08 9.11
C GLU A 139 -17.86 1.14 9.42
N PRO A 140 -17.19 1.25 10.59
CA PRO A 140 -16.34 2.42 10.89
C PRO A 140 -15.17 2.65 9.92
N TYR A 141 -14.78 1.64 9.13
CA TYR A 141 -13.68 1.78 8.17
C TYR A 141 -14.10 2.40 6.85
N MET A 142 -15.38 2.29 6.47
CA MET A 142 -15.99 2.95 5.32
C MET A 142 -17.49 3.18 5.59
N PRO A 143 -17.84 4.25 6.32
CA PRO A 143 -19.22 4.49 6.72
C PRO A 143 -20.15 4.71 5.52
N TYR A 144 -21.39 4.24 5.66
CA TYR A 144 -22.43 4.35 4.66
C TYR A 144 -22.83 5.80 4.37
N ARG A 145 -22.95 6.10 3.07
CA ARG A 145 -23.33 7.43 2.57
C ARG A 145 -24.78 7.45 2.13
N LEU A 146 -25.63 7.99 2.99
CA LEU A 146 -27.06 8.12 2.72
C LEU A 146 -27.38 9.11 1.57
N SER A 147 -26.62 10.21 1.46
CA SER A 147 -26.87 11.29 0.49
C SER A 147 -26.41 10.99 -0.94
N GLY A 148 -25.79 9.83 -1.19
CA GLY A 148 -25.11 9.55 -2.45
C GLY A 148 -23.83 10.39 -2.62
N TYR A 149 -23.24 10.32 -3.82
CA TYR A 149 -21.89 10.84 -4.10
C TYR A 149 -21.85 12.18 -4.85
N GLY A 150 -22.99 12.72 -5.26
CA GLY A 150 -23.03 13.97 -6.04
C GLY A 150 -22.19 13.89 -7.32
N LEU A 151 -22.51 12.95 -8.21
CA LEU A 151 -21.71 12.67 -9.40
C LEU A 151 -21.62 13.88 -10.32
N SER A 152 -20.39 14.22 -10.70
CA SER A 152 -20.08 15.19 -11.75
C SER A 152 -18.96 14.62 -12.62
N PRO A 153 -19.21 14.31 -13.90
CA PRO A 153 -20.47 14.51 -14.63
C PRO A 153 -21.58 13.51 -14.23
N ALA A 154 -22.79 13.68 -14.77
CA ALA A 154 -23.93 12.79 -14.53
C ALA A 154 -23.60 11.34 -14.95
N LEU A 155 -24.28 10.36 -14.38
CA LEU A 155 -23.93 8.94 -14.53
C LEU A 155 -23.97 8.42 -15.98
N ASP A 156 -24.85 9.00 -16.81
CA ASP A 156 -25.01 8.69 -18.22
C ASP A 156 -24.02 9.44 -19.13
N ASP A 157 -23.17 10.28 -18.56
CA ASP A 157 -22.18 11.05 -19.31
C ASP A 157 -21.12 10.13 -19.95
N PRO A 158 -20.80 10.31 -21.24
CA PRO A 158 -19.76 9.55 -21.92
C PRO A 158 -18.37 9.62 -21.25
N ALA A 159 -18.06 10.66 -20.48
CA ALA A 159 -16.78 10.80 -19.77
C ALA A 159 -16.46 9.61 -18.85
N TRP A 160 -17.48 8.94 -18.30
CA TRP A 160 -17.30 7.76 -17.43
C TRP A 160 -16.64 6.56 -18.09
N ASN A 161 -16.41 6.64 -19.39
CA ASN A 161 -15.88 5.54 -20.15
C ASN A 161 -14.44 5.82 -20.57
N ASP A 162 -13.89 6.97 -20.20
CA ASP A 162 -12.45 7.13 -20.07
C ASP A 162 -12.03 6.53 -18.72
N GLN A 163 -11.14 5.53 -18.77
CA GLN A 163 -10.64 4.79 -17.61
C GLN A 163 -10.08 5.74 -16.55
N ARG A 164 -9.35 6.78 -16.98
CA ARG A 164 -8.73 7.73 -16.04
C ARG A 164 -9.78 8.53 -15.28
N THR A 165 -10.86 8.92 -15.95
CA THR A 165 -11.98 9.65 -15.36
C THR A 165 -12.72 8.77 -14.37
N LEU A 166 -13.02 7.53 -14.75
CA LEU A 166 -13.64 6.55 -13.87
C LEU A 166 -12.76 6.24 -12.64
N ASP A 167 -11.48 5.94 -12.84
CA ASP A 167 -10.54 5.67 -11.75
C ASP A 167 -10.30 6.90 -10.89
N SER A 168 -10.48 8.11 -11.46
CA SER A 168 -10.49 9.30 -10.63
C SER A 168 -11.67 9.24 -9.64
N PHE A 169 -12.86 8.86 -10.06
CA PHE A 169 -13.91 8.70 -9.07
C PHE A 169 -13.67 7.52 -8.10
N ASN A 170 -13.35 6.34 -8.63
CA ASN A 170 -13.27 5.11 -7.83
C ASN A 170 -12.08 5.09 -6.86
N LEU A 171 -10.93 5.62 -7.26
CA LEU A 171 -9.70 5.57 -6.45
C LEU A 171 -9.48 6.85 -5.64
N ASP A 172 -10.44 7.78 -5.63
CA ASP A 172 -10.40 8.95 -4.75
C ASP A 172 -10.38 8.50 -3.28
N PRO A 173 -9.42 8.94 -2.44
CA PRO A 173 -9.39 8.60 -1.02
C PRO A 173 -10.64 9.04 -0.24
N HIS A 174 -11.42 9.99 -0.76
CA HIS A 174 -12.73 10.29 -0.22
C HIS A 174 -13.70 9.15 -0.50
N ASN A 175 -13.68 8.52 -1.67
CA ASN A 175 -14.64 7.47 -2.03
C ASN A 175 -14.18 6.08 -1.60
N LEU A 176 -12.88 5.80 -1.65
CA LEU A 176 -12.26 4.55 -1.21
C LEU A 176 -11.15 4.87 -0.19
N PRO A 177 -11.50 5.13 1.08
CA PRO A 177 -10.54 5.59 2.06
C PRO A 177 -9.52 4.51 2.42
N ARG A 178 -8.28 4.93 2.70
CA ARG A 178 -7.20 4.06 3.16
C ARG A 178 -7.57 3.26 4.42
N SER A 179 -8.40 3.79 5.30
CA SER A 179 -8.93 3.07 6.46
C SER A 179 -9.66 1.79 6.07
N ALA A 180 -10.41 1.82 4.96
CA ALA A 180 -11.13 0.67 4.42
C ALA A 180 -10.22 -0.36 3.76
N LEU A 181 -9.14 0.09 3.12
CA LEU A 181 -8.15 -0.79 2.47
C LEU A 181 -7.15 -1.42 3.44
N LEU A 182 -7.04 -0.88 4.65
CA LEU A 182 -6.11 -1.32 5.69
C LEU A 182 -6.83 -1.75 6.97
N ALA A 183 -8.10 -2.13 6.87
CA ALA A 183 -8.85 -2.63 8.00
C ALA A 183 -8.15 -3.88 8.57
N PRO A 184 -8.13 -4.06 9.90
CA PRO A 184 -7.43 -5.19 10.51
C PRO A 184 -8.12 -6.53 10.22
N ARG A 185 -9.41 -6.51 9.89
CA ARG A 185 -10.21 -7.70 9.62
C ARG A 185 -11.17 -7.44 8.46
N TYR A 186 -11.37 -8.49 7.68
CA TYR A 186 -12.40 -8.53 6.65
C TYR A 186 -13.21 -9.82 6.80
N PHE A 187 -14.49 -9.73 6.46
CA PHE A 187 -15.52 -10.73 6.63
C PHE A 187 -16.04 -11.14 5.26
N GLY A 188 -16.07 -12.44 4.97
CA GLY A 188 -16.57 -12.98 3.70
C GLY A 188 -17.47 -14.19 3.88
N ILE A 189 -18.05 -14.65 2.79
CA ILE A 189 -18.89 -15.86 2.72
C ILE A 189 -17.98 -17.03 2.33
N GLN A 190 -18.05 -18.14 3.07
CA GLN A 190 -17.29 -19.34 2.71
C GLN A 190 -18.10 -20.20 1.73
N SER A 191 -19.40 -20.33 1.98
CA SER A 191 -20.31 -21.05 1.10
C SER A 191 -21.74 -20.54 1.28
N TYR A 192 -22.52 -20.64 0.21
CA TYR A 192 -23.95 -20.34 0.18
C TYR A 192 -24.67 -21.36 -0.70
N GLU A 193 -26.00 -21.38 -0.60
CA GLU A 193 -26.87 -22.17 -1.47
C GLU A 193 -27.98 -21.29 -2.06
N THR A 194 -28.45 -21.67 -3.24
CA THR A 194 -29.58 -21.02 -3.91
C THR A 194 -30.74 -21.99 -3.98
N LEU A 195 -31.95 -21.50 -3.72
CA LEU A 195 -33.16 -22.30 -3.94
C LEU A 195 -33.46 -22.38 -5.44
N SER A 196 -33.91 -23.55 -5.90
CA SER A 196 -34.29 -23.76 -7.30
C SER A 196 -35.49 -22.92 -7.73
N ASN A 197 -36.33 -22.52 -6.78
CA ASN A 197 -37.49 -21.68 -7.00
C ASN A 197 -37.68 -20.70 -5.84
N ALA A 198 -37.51 -19.40 -6.09
CA ALA A 198 -37.72 -18.35 -5.11
C ALA A 198 -39.18 -18.19 -4.65
N ARG A 199 -40.12 -18.89 -5.30
CA ARG A 199 -41.56 -18.88 -5.01
C ARG A 199 -42.00 -20.09 -4.19
N ASP A 200 -41.09 -21.02 -3.90
CA ASP A 200 -41.37 -22.19 -3.07
C ASP A 200 -41.32 -21.83 -1.58
N THR A 201 -42.51 -21.57 -1.03
CA THR A 201 -42.66 -21.16 0.37
C THR A 201 -42.21 -22.26 1.34
N ASP A 202 -42.39 -23.53 0.98
CA ASP A 202 -42.07 -24.65 1.86
C ASP A 202 -40.55 -24.85 1.94
N ALA A 203 -39.85 -24.67 0.81
CA ALA A 203 -38.39 -24.67 0.76
C ALA A 203 -37.79 -23.52 1.60
N ILE A 204 -38.34 -22.31 1.50
CA ILE A 204 -37.91 -21.16 2.31
C ILE A 204 -38.12 -21.44 3.80
N GLU A 205 -39.29 -21.95 4.19
CA GLU A 205 -39.52 -22.31 5.59
C GLU A 205 -38.55 -23.39 6.09
N ALA A 206 -38.18 -24.36 5.24
CA ALA A 206 -37.23 -25.40 5.60
C ALA A 206 -35.84 -24.81 5.91
N VAL A 207 -35.40 -23.83 5.12
CA VAL A 207 -34.16 -23.09 5.40
C VAL A 207 -34.25 -22.32 6.71
N LEU A 208 -35.34 -21.59 6.93
CA LEU A 208 -35.57 -20.82 8.17
C LEU A 208 -35.58 -21.72 9.41
N ARG A 209 -36.27 -22.88 9.34
CA ARG A 209 -36.24 -23.90 10.41
C ARG A 209 -34.84 -24.44 10.69
N SER A 210 -33.95 -24.41 9.70
CA SER A 210 -32.53 -24.78 9.86
C SER A 210 -31.67 -23.69 10.50
N GLY A 211 -32.29 -22.58 10.96
CA GLY A 211 -31.63 -21.46 11.63
C GLY A 211 -30.87 -20.53 10.70
N LYS A 212 -31.29 -20.41 9.44
CA LYS A 212 -30.63 -19.56 8.43
C LYS A 212 -31.64 -18.61 7.81
N GLU A 213 -31.27 -17.35 7.66
CA GLU A 213 -32.04 -16.36 6.93
C GLU A 213 -31.96 -16.59 5.42
N VAL A 214 -32.97 -16.08 4.71
CA VAL A 214 -33.07 -16.21 3.25
C VAL A 214 -33.01 -14.82 2.63
N ILE A 215 -31.97 -14.57 1.84
CA ILE A 215 -31.87 -13.41 0.95
C ILE A 215 -32.93 -13.61 -0.13
N PHE A 216 -33.79 -12.61 -0.33
CA PHE A 216 -34.95 -12.70 -1.20
C PHE A 216 -35.02 -11.49 -2.13
N ASP A 217 -34.95 -11.74 -3.43
CA ASP A 217 -35.21 -10.72 -4.44
C ASP A 217 -36.65 -10.85 -4.96
N CYS A 218 -37.29 -9.71 -5.17
CA CYS A 218 -38.65 -9.63 -5.68
C CYS A 218 -38.88 -8.42 -6.57
N THR A 219 -39.96 -8.49 -7.35
CA THR A 219 -40.56 -7.30 -7.96
C THR A 219 -41.40 -6.56 -6.93
N LEU A 220 -41.37 -5.23 -6.93
CA LEU A 220 -42.21 -4.43 -6.06
C LEU A 220 -43.60 -4.25 -6.69
N GLY A 221 -44.62 -4.83 -6.07
CA GLY A 221 -46.02 -4.61 -6.40
C GLY A 221 -46.91 -4.66 -5.15
N GLY A 222 -48.23 -4.70 -5.34
CA GLY A 222 -49.16 -4.99 -4.24
C GLY A 222 -49.52 -3.81 -3.33
N ASN A 223 -50.13 -4.13 -2.18
CA ASN A 223 -50.62 -3.16 -1.19
C ASN A 223 -49.54 -2.69 -0.18
N ARG A 224 -48.28 -2.52 -0.61
CA ARG A 224 -47.11 -2.26 0.25
C ARG A 224 -47.25 -1.07 1.22
N ASP A 225 -47.99 -0.03 0.83
CA ASP A 225 -48.13 1.22 1.61
C ASP A 225 -49.23 1.15 2.69
N SER A 226 -49.90 0.00 2.83
CA SER A 226 -51.09 -0.14 3.70
C SER A 226 -50.78 -0.22 5.19
N GLY A 227 -49.51 -0.40 5.59
CA GLY A 227 -49.15 -0.69 7.00
C GLY A 227 -49.70 -2.03 7.49
N THR A 228 -49.97 -2.96 6.57
CA THR A 228 -50.43 -4.33 6.84
C THR A 228 -49.48 -5.35 6.21
N ILE A 229 -49.78 -6.64 6.35
CA ILE A 229 -49.09 -7.71 5.62
C ILE A 229 -49.17 -7.40 4.12
N TRP A 230 -48.02 -7.34 3.44
CA TRP A 230 -47.97 -7.11 1.99
C TRP A 230 -48.62 -8.27 1.25
N GLN A 231 -49.54 -7.95 0.36
CA GLN A 231 -50.35 -8.83 -0.46
C GLN A 231 -50.19 -8.45 -1.93
N PRO A 232 -50.23 -9.41 -2.86
CA PRO A 232 -50.26 -9.10 -4.27
C PRO A 232 -51.55 -8.36 -4.60
N ASP A 233 -51.45 -7.37 -5.47
CA ASP A 233 -52.59 -6.60 -5.97
C ASP A 233 -52.44 -6.48 -7.49
N PRO A 234 -53.20 -7.26 -8.28
CA PRO A 234 -53.06 -7.26 -9.74
C PRO A 234 -53.51 -5.95 -10.37
N THR A 235 -54.19 -5.07 -9.62
CA THR A 235 -54.61 -3.75 -10.12
C THR A 235 -53.49 -2.71 -10.03
N LYS A 236 -52.43 -2.99 -9.26
CA LYS A 236 -51.28 -2.11 -9.12
C LYS A 236 -50.14 -2.56 -10.05
N PRO A 237 -49.49 -1.63 -10.77
CA PRO A 237 -48.36 -1.96 -11.60
C PRO A 237 -47.16 -2.43 -10.75
N ILE A 238 -46.27 -3.19 -11.39
CA ILE A 238 -44.94 -3.44 -10.85
C ILE A 238 -44.15 -2.13 -10.93
N ASP A 239 -43.61 -1.69 -9.80
CA ASP A 239 -42.95 -0.40 -9.61
C ASP A 239 -41.50 -0.60 -9.15
N GLY A 240 -40.80 -1.53 -9.81
CA GLY A 240 -39.37 -1.79 -9.62
C GLY A 240 -39.04 -3.18 -9.08
N ALA A 241 -37.79 -3.33 -8.65
CA ALA A 241 -37.24 -4.54 -8.05
C ALA A 241 -36.63 -4.21 -6.69
N HIS A 242 -36.57 -5.20 -5.80
CA HIS A 242 -36.05 -5.03 -4.45
C HIS A 242 -35.45 -6.31 -3.92
N SER A 243 -34.56 -6.18 -2.94
CA SER A 243 -33.94 -7.30 -2.23
C SER A 243 -34.04 -7.07 -0.73
N MET A 244 -34.42 -8.11 0.00
CA MET A 244 -34.65 -8.06 1.45
C MET A 244 -34.18 -9.36 2.10
N LEU A 245 -34.19 -9.40 3.44
CA LEU A 245 -33.80 -10.57 4.20
C LEU A 245 -35.00 -11.17 4.94
N ILE A 246 -35.39 -12.40 4.61
CA ILE A 246 -36.42 -13.14 5.35
C ILE A 246 -35.78 -13.74 6.60
N VAL A 247 -36.31 -13.38 7.77
CA VAL A 247 -35.78 -13.76 9.09
C VAL A 247 -36.74 -14.67 9.87
N GLY A 248 -37.88 -15.04 9.30
CA GLY A 248 -38.85 -15.91 9.97
C GLY A 248 -40.16 -16.03 9.22
N TYR A 249 -41.09 -16.78 9.81
CA TYR A 249 -42.47 -16.90 9.36
C TYR A 249 -43.39 -17.17 10.55
N ASP A 250 -44.65 -16.76 10.43
CA ASP A 250 -45.69 -16.99 11.43
C ASP A 250 -46.99 -17.48 10.75
N ARG A 251 -47.36 -18.72 11.08
CA ARG A 251 -48.60 -19.40 10.69
C ARG A 251 -49.44 -19.81 11.91
N THR A 252 -49.25 -19.14 13.04
CA THR A 252 -49.96 -19.47 14.29
C THR A 252 -51.43 -19.09 14.26
N SER A 253 -51.81 -18.10 13.43
CA SER A 253 -53.21 -17.74 13.20
C SER A 253 -53.98 -18.88 12.55
N SER A 254 -55.22 -19.10 12.99
CA SER A 254 -56.15 -20.00 12.29
C SER A 254 -56.66 -19.42 10.96
N ASP A 255 -56.57 -18.10 10.75
CA ASP A 255 -56.87 -17.45 9.48
C ASP A 255 -55.62 -17.41 8.59
N PRO A 256 -55.59 -18.14 7.45
CA PRO A 256 -54.45 -18.16 6.53
C PRO A 256 -54.10 -16.78 5.96
N LYS A 257 -55.04 -15.82 5.92
CA LYS A 257 -54.76 -14.45 5.45
C LYS A 257 -53.82 -13.67 6.38
N GLN A 258 -53.67 -14.13 7.62
CA GLN A 258 -52.73 -13.58 8.59
C GLN A 258 -51.37 -14.29 8.57
N HIS A 259 -51.21 -15.36 7.77
CA HIS A 259 -49.93 -16.05 7.62
C HIS A 259 -48.96 -15.17 6.85
N HIS A 260 -47.75 -15.03 7.36
CA HIS A 260 -46.75 -14.15 6.77
C HIS A 260 -45.32 -14.63 7.01
N PHE A 261 -44.42 -14.16 6.15
CA PHE A 261 -42.99 -14.13 6.40
C PHE A 261 -42.61 -12.82 7.08
N ILE A 262 -41.63 -12.89 7.98
CA ILE A 262 -41.06 -11.75 8.70
C ILE A 262 -39.80 -11.34 7.95
N VAL A 263 -39.72 -10.08 7.51
CA VAL A 263 -38.71 -9.61 6.57
C VAL A 263 -38.01 -8.36 7.11
N LYS A 264 -36.68 -8.40 7.18
CA LYS A 264 -35.84 -7.23 7.47
C LYS A 264 -35.61 -6.47 6.16
N ASN A 265 -36.07 -5.23 6.14
CA ASN A 265 -35.94 -4.31 5.02
C ASN A 265 -34.84 -3.26 5.30
N SER A 266 -34.36 -2.58 4.26
CA SER A 266 -33.26 -1.61 4.27
C SER A 266 -33.70 -0.18 3.98
N TRP A 267 -34.94 0.18 4.32
CA TRP A 267 -35.47 1.55 4.20
C TRP A 267 -35.50 2.30 5.53
N GLY A 268 -34.67 1.83 6.47
CA GLY A 268 -34.62 2.30 7.84
C GLY A 268 -35.76 1.80 8.73
N GLY A 269 -35.70 2.18 10.00
CA GLY A 269 -36.76 1.89 10.96
C GLY A 269 -38.03 2.73 10.74
N ARG A 270 -39.10 2.38 11.47
CA ARG A 270 -40.44 3.00 11.40
C ARG A 270 -40.47 4.53 11.49
N THR A 271 -39.44 5.15 12.06
CA THR A 271 -39.32 6.61 12.21
C THR A 271 -39.03 7.35 10.91
N LEU A 272 -38.71 6.64 9.81
CA LEU A 272 -38.40 7.26 8.53
C LEU A 272 -39.62 7.26 7.59
N PRO A 273 -39.82 8.32 6.78
CA PRO A 273 -40.95 8.42 5.85
C PRO A 273 -41.05 7.25 4.86
N ARG A 274 -39.92 6.62 4.51
CA ARG A 274 -39.84 5.42 3.64
C ARG A 274 -40.11 4.10 4.37
N GLY A 275 -40.18 4.12 5.70
CA GLY A 275 -40.61 3.00 6.52
C GLY A 275 -42.13 2.79 6.52
N ALA A 276 -42.89 3.59 5.77
CA ALA A 276 -44.32 3.39 5.54
C ALA A 276 -44.55 2.01 4.89
N GLY A 277 -45.00 1.03 5.68
CA GLY A 277 -45.07 -0.38 5.28
C GLY A 277 -44.31 -1.33 6.21
N THR A 278 -43.57 -0.81 7.20
CA THR A 278 -43.04 -1.58 8.33
C THR A 278 -44.10 -1.70 9.43
N MET A 279 -44.20 -2.89 10.01
CA MET A 279 -45.07 -3.18 11.14
C MET A 279 -44.54 -2.50 12.41
N PRO A 280 -45.30 -2.46 13.52
CA PRO A 280 -44.86 -1.82 14.76
C PRO A 280 -43.53 -2.33 15.32
N ASP A 281 -43.13 -3.55 14.96
CA ASP A 281 -41.86 -4.19 15.32
C ASP A 281 -40.67 -3.79 14.43
N GLY A 282 -40.89 -2.92 13.43
CA GLY A 282 -39.88 -2.45 12.48
C GLY A 282 -39.64 -3.38 11.29
N PHE A 283 -40.26 -4.57 11.26
CA PHE A 283 -40.12 -5.51 10.16
C PHE A 283 -41.23 -5.34 9.12
N THR A 284 -40.94 -5.71 7.89
CA THR A 284 -41.96 -5.87 6.85
C THR A 284 -42.54 -7.28 6.98
N HIS A 285 -43.86 -7.40 6.94
CA HIS A 285 -44.52 -8.71 6.89
C HIS A 285 -45.06 -8.91 5.48
N ILE A 286 -44.68 -10.01 4.82
CA ILE A 286 -45.15 -10.33 3.46
C ILE A 286 -45.98 -11.61 3.48
N SER A 287 -47.06 -11.65 2.73
CA SER A 287 -47.89 -12.85 2.65
C SER A 287 -47.23 -13.94 1.83
N TYR A 288 -47.69 -15.17 2.02
CA TYR A 288 -47.26 -16.31 1.21
C TYR A 288 -47.58 -16.08 -0.29
N ASP A 289 -48.71 -15.46 -0.59
CA ASP A 289 -49.11 -15.18 -1.98
C ASP A 289 -48.26 -14.07 -2.61
N TYR A 290 -47.81 -13.09 -1.82
CA TYR A 290 -46.87 -12.08 -2.28
C TYR A 290 -45.57 -12.72 -2.76
N LEU A 291 -45.00 -13.59 -1.91
CA LEU A 291 -43.76 -14.30 -2.21
C LEU A 291 -43.91 -15.17 -3.47
N ARG A 292 -45.00 -15.94 -3.58
CA ARG A 292 -45.29 -16.77 -4.76
C ARG A 292 -45.47 -15.97 -6.05
N THR A 293 -45.99 -14.76 -5.95
CA THR A 293 -46.25 -13.90 -7.11
C THR A 293 -44.99 -13.17 -7.56
N HIS A 294 -44.26 -12.58 -6.61
CA HIS A 294 -43.23 -11.58 -6.90
C HIS A 294 -41.80 -12.07 -6.76
N GLY A 295 -41.56 -13.23 -6.12
CA GLY A 295 -40.23 -13.78 -5.90
C GLY A 295 -39.49 -14.08 -7.21
N SER A 296 -38.24 -13.64 -7.30
CA SER A 296 -37.34 -13.86 -8.44
C SER A 296 -36.05 -14.58 -8.07
N PHE A 297 -35.54 -14.38 -6.85
CA PHE A 297 -34.38 -15.11 -6.32
C PHE A 297 -34.51 -15.40 -4.82
N ALA A 298 -33.99 -16.55 -4.39
CA ALA A 298 -33.85 -16.88 -2.98
C ALA A 298 -32.55 -17.65 -2.74
N GLY A 299 -31.77 -17.25 -1.75
CA GLY A 299 -30.52 -17.89 -1.37
C GLY A 299 -30.17 -17.69 0.10
N TYR A 300 -29.23 -18.48 0.62
CA TYR A 300 -28.87 -18.44 2.02
C TYR A 300 -27.40 -18.82 2.26
N ILE A 301 -26.79 -18.23 3.29
CA ILE A 301 -25.40 -18.48 3.66
C ILE A 301 -25.32 -19.77 4.48
N THR A 302 -24.47 -20.70 4.08
CA THR A 302 -24.25 -21.98 4.79
C THR A 302 -23.02 -21.95 5.68
N ALA A 303 -22.00 -21.16 5.32
CA ALA A 303 -20.82 -20.93 6.15
C ALA A 303 -20.19 -19.56 5.85
N VAL A 304 -19.55 -18.99 6.87
CA VAL A 304 -18.80 -17.73 6.79
C VAL A 304 -17.30 -17.99 6.85
N GLN A 305 -16.50 -17.14 6.21
CA GLN A 305 -15.04 -17.23 6.28
C GLN A 305 -14.55 -16.82 7.68
N ARG A 306 -13.37 -17.29 8.08
CA ARG A 306 -12.72 -16.75 9.28
C ARG A 306 -12.26 -15.32 9.00
N PRO A 307 -12.58 -14.33 9.86
CA PRO A 307 -12.12 -12.96 9.68
C PRO A 307 -10.59 -12.90 9.68
N SER A 308 -10.03 -12.21 8.71
CA SER A 308 -8.58 -12.05 8.56
C SER A 308 -8.24 -10.73 7.86
N ALA A 309 -7.00 -10.26 8.05
CA ALA A 309 -6.48 -9.14 7.27
C ALA A 309 -6.41 -9.49 5.78
N TRP A 310 -6.48 -8.47 4.93
CA TRP A 310 -6.39 -8.60 3.48
C TRP A 310 -5.32 -7.62 2.96
N GLU A 311 -4.05 -7.99 3.10
CA GLU A 311 -2.93 -7.08 2.83
C GLU A 311 -2.88 -6.61 1.38
N GLU A 312 -3.39 -7.42 0.46
CA GLU A 312 -3.43 -7.15 -0.98
C GLU A 312 -4.27 -5.92 -1.33
N LEU A 313 -5.33 -5.60 -0.56
CA LEU A 313 -6.13 -4.38 -0.75
C LEU A 313 -5.30 -3.11 -0.58
N GLY A 314 -4.20 -3.17 0.16
CA GLY A 314 -3.30 -2.04 0.34
C GLY A 314 -2.66 -1.52 -0.96
N PHE A 315 -2.68 -2.33 -2.03
CA PHE A 315 -2.21 -1.96 -3.37
C PHE A 315 -3.25 -1.23 -4.22
N LEU A 316 -4.54 -1.30 -3.90
CA LEU A 316 -5.56 -0.54 -4.62
C LEU A 316 -5.32 0.96 -4.42
N GLY A 317 -5.46 1.73 -5.49
CA GLY A 317 -5.31 3.18 -5.48
C GLY A 317 -4.56 3.74 -6.68
N ARG A 318 -4.43 5.07 -6.70
CA ARG A 318 -3.65 5.84 -7.68
C ARG A 318 -2.24 6.09 -7.15
N TRP A 319 -1.24 5.62 -7.88
CA TRP A 319 0.16 5.67 -7.49
C TRP A 319 0.97 6.58 -8.40
N ASN A 320 1.66 7.57 -7.83
CA ASN A 320 2.74 8.29 -8.49
C ASN A 320 3.91 7.33 -8.66
N PHE A 321 4.05 6.79 -9.87
CA PHE A 321 4.93 5.68 -10.20
C PHE A 321 6.14 6.16 -10.99
N SER A 322 7.31 5.65 -10.64
CA SER A 322 8.57 6.08 -11.23
C SER A 322 9.58 4.95 -11.41
N TYR A 323 10.17 4.88 -12.60
CA TYR A 323 11.20 3.89 -12.96
C TYR A 323 12.02 4.39 -14.17
N ASP A 324 13.35 4.26 -14.12
CA ASP A 324 14.27 4.46 -15.28
C ASP A 324 13.93 5.61 -16.23
N GLY A 325 13.83 6.83 -15.69
CA GLY A 325 13.56 8.05 -16.46
C GLY A 325 12.10 8.21 -16.88
N THR A 326 11.26 7.22 -16.60
CA THR A 326 9.82 7.25 -16.84
C THR A 326 9.09 7.53 -15.53
N ALA A 327 8.14 8.45 -15.59
CA ALA A 327 7.22 8.77 -14.51
C ALA A 327 5.79 8.75 -15.04
N GLY A 328 4.82 8.58 -14.14
CA GLY A 328 3.41 8.64 -14.49
C GLY A 328 2.50 8.21 -13.33
N LEU A 329 1.24 7.98 -13.66
CA LEU A 329 0.22 7.49 -12.74
C LEU A 329 -0.04 6.02 -13.01
N LEU A 330 0.17 5.16 -12.00
CA LEU A 330 -0.25 3.77 -12.02
C LEU A 330 -1.54 3.65 -11.20
N ASP A 331 -2.67 3.49 -11.89
CA ASP A 331 -3.95 3.21 -11.26
C ASP A 331 -4.09 1.69 -11.11
N ILE A 332 -4.22 1.23 -9.87
CA ILE A 332 -4.50 -0.17 -9.53
C ILE A 332 -5.95 -0.22 -9.02
N TYR A 333 -6.85 -0.65 -9.89
CA TYR A 333 -8.30 -0.72 -9.66
C TYR A 333 -8.84 -2.15 -9.65
N HIS A 334 -7.98 -3.15 -9.72
CA HIS A 334 -8.38 -4.55 -9.72
C HIS A 334 -7.37 -5.40 -8.95
N LEU A 335 -7.86 -6.43 -8.24
CA LEU A 335 -7.01 -7.46 -7.64
C LEU A 335 -7.25 -8.79 -8.36
N PRO A 336 -6.25 -9.36 -9.04
CA PRO A 336 -6.36 -10.64 -9.71
C PRO A 336 -7.03 -11.69 -8.84
N GLY A 337 -8.15 -12.23 -9.31
CA GLY A 337 -8.94 -13.25 -8.63
C GLY A 337 -10.22 -12.71 -7.99
N SER A 338 -10.35 -11.40 -7.75
CA SER A 338 -11.58 -10.81 -7.19
C SER A 338 -12.77 -10.95 -8.13
N GLY A 339 -12.51 -11.05 -9.45
CA GLY A 339 -13.52 -11.24 -10.48
C GLY A 339 -13.79 -12.71 -10.87
N THR A 340 -13.08 -13.70 -10.30
CA THR A 340 -13.09 -15.10 -10.79
C THR A 340 -14.49 -15.67 -11.01
N HIS A 341 -15.45 -15.32 -10.15
CA HIS A 341 -16.82 -15.81 -10.23
C HIS A 341 -17.56 -15.38 -11.50
N PHE A 342 -17.41 -14.12 -11.94
CA PHE A 342 -17.98 -13.64 -13.20
C PHE A 342 -17.51 -14.46 -14.40
N PHE A 343 -16.26 -14.93 -14.34
CA PHE A 343 -15.66 -15.73 -15.41
C PHE A 343 -16.01 -17.21 -15.32
N ASN A 344 -16.21 -17.75 -14.11
CA ASN A 344 -16.65 -19.14 -13.93
C ASN A 344 -18.06 -19.38 -14.51
N ASP A 345 -18.93 -18.38 -14.45
CA ASP A 345 -20.27 -18.40 -15.05
C ASP A 345 -20.24 -18.29 -16.59
N ALA A 346 -19.06 -18.06 -17.19
CA ALA A 346 -18.82 -18.10 -18.63
C ALA A 346 -18.12 -19.42 -19.04
N PRO A 347 -18.84 -20.56 -19.14
CA PRO A 347 -18.28 -21.91 -19.16
C PRO A 347 -17.39 -22.27 -20.36
N SER A 348 -17.20 -21.36 -21.33
CA SER A 348 -16.48 -21.66 -22.56
C SER A 348 -14.98 -21.35 -22.52
N TRP A 349 -14.46 -20.66 -21.49
CA TRP A 349 -13.05 -20.21 -21.49
C TRP A 349 -12.38 -20.40 -20.13
N PRO A 350 -11.27 -21.17 -20.02
CA PRO A 350 -10.46 -21.18 -18.83
C PRO A 350 -9.87 -19.78 -18.63
N PHE A 351 -10.34 -19.12 -17.59
CA PHE A 351 -9.99 -17.74 -17.30
C PHE A 351 -8.89 -17.65 -16.25
N VAL A 352 -7.81 -16.94 -16.57
CA VAL A 352 -6.81 -16.56 -15.57
C VAL A 352 -6.80 -15.06 -15.48
N ASP A 353 -7.37 -14.56 -14.39
CA ASP A 353 -7.40 -13.14 -14.08
C ASP A 353 -5.99 -12.63 -13.83
N ARG A 354 -5.53 -11.66 -14.63
CA ARG A 354 -4.24 -11.00 -14.42
C ARG A 354 -4.37 -9.48 -14.38
N ARG A 355 -5.53 -8.86 -14.60
CA ARG A 355 -5.59 -7.38 -14.67
C ARG A 355 -5.28 -6.78 -13.30
N LEU A 356 -4.50 -5.70 -13.29
CA LEU A 356 -4.31 -4.87 -12.08
C LEU A 356 -4.86 -3.48 -12.29
N GLY A 357 -4.59 -2.89 -13.46
CA GLY A 357 -5.12 -1.59 -13.80
C GLY A 357 -4.47 -0.97 -15.03
N THR A 358 -4.17 0.32 -14.97
CA THR A 358 -3.68 1.12 -16.11
C THR A 358 -2.54 2.06 -15.68
N PHE A 359 -1.48 2.14 -16.48
CA PHE A 359 -0.37 3.06 -16.32
C PHE A 359 -0.46 4.21 -17.34
N PHE A 360 -0.59 5.43 -16.86
CA PHE A 360 -0.61 6.68 -17.63
C PHE A 360 0.77 7.35 -17.50
N ALA A 361 1.63 7.16 -18.50
CA ALA A 361 2.95 7.76 -18.53
C ALA A 361 2.87 9.28 -18.77
N ASP A 362 3.88 10.02 -18.28
CA ASP A 362 3.98 11.47 -18.41
C ASP A 362 4.15 11.94 -19.86
N ASP A 363 4.63 11.09 -20.76
CA ASP A 363 4.70 11.36 -22.20
C ASP A 363 3.34 11.24 -22.92
N GLY A 364 2.27 10.91 -22.18
CA GLY A 364 0.91 10.75 -22.70
C GLY A 364 0.57 9.31 -23.13
N SER A 365 1.54 8.40 -23.12
CA SER A 365 1.33 6.98 -23.38
C SER A 365 0.49 6.34 -22.28
N VAL A 366 -0.33 5.37 -22.65
CA VAL A 366 -1.19 4.63 -21.72
C VAL A 366 -1.00 3.15 -21.96
N TYR A 367 -0.86 2.37 -20.88
CA TYR A 367 -0.65 0.94 -20.94
C TYR A 367 -1.56 0.21 -19.96
N ARG A 368 -2.22 -0.83 -20.43
CA ARG A 368 -2.88 -1.81 -19.57
C ARG A 368 -1.83 -2.57 -18.76
N VAL A 369 -2.12 -2.81 -17.48
CA VAL A 369 -1.21 -3.47 -16.55
C VAL A 369 -1.82 -4.78 -16.10
N ASN A 370 -1.06 -5.87 -16.28
CA ASN A 370 -1.37 -7.18 -15.75
C ASN A 370 -0.39 -7.52 -14.60
N GLY A 371 -0.73 -8.50 -13.77
CA GLY A 371 0.10 -8.89 -12.64
C GLY A 371 -0.54 -9.90 -11.71
N ASN A 372 0.09 -10.04 -10.54
CA ASN A 372 -0.32 -10.87 -9.42
C ASN A 372 0.02 -10.17 -8.11
N VAL A 373 -0.81 -10.33 -7.09
CA VAL A 373 -0.58 -9.80 -5.74
C VAL A 373 -0.59 -10.95 -4.75
N VAL A 374 0.38 -11.01 -3.85
CA VAL A 374 0.44 -11.99 -2.75
C VAL A 374 0.98 -11.30 -1.50
N GLY A 375 0.14 -11.16 -0.49
CA GLY A 375 0.44 -10.40 0.72
C GLY A 375 0.94 -8.99 0.37
N ARG A 376 2.17 -8.68 0.79
CA ARG A 376 2.84 -7.39 0.52
C ARG A 376 3.68 -7.36 -0.75
N ARG A 377 3.60 -8.36 -1.61
CA ARG A 377 4.34 -8.43 -2.88
C ARG A 377 3.37 -8.24 -4.04
N ILE A 378 3.71 -7.32 -4.94
CA ILE A 378 3.05 -7.16 -6.23
C ILE A 378 4.05 -7.41 -7.35
N GLU A 379 3.66 -8.25 -8.30
CA GLU A 379 4.38 -8.45 -9.55
C GLU A 379 3.49 -8.00 -10.68
N PHE A 380 3.96 -7.09 -11.51
CA PHE A 380 3.15 -6.55 -12.61
C PHE A 380 3.97 -6.34 -13.88
N TRP A 381 3.29 -6.28 -15.00
CA TRP A 381 3.90 -6.08 -16.31
C TRP A 381 2.98 -5.35 -17.27
N PHE A 382 3.59 -4.71 -18.26
CA PHE A 382 2.91 -4.17 -19.43
C PHE A 382 3.79 -4.23 -20.67
N ASP A 383 3.15 -4.26 -21.83
CA ASP A 383 3.81 -4.33 -23.12
C ASP A 383 3.75 -2.96 -23.82
N THR A 384 4.91 -2.40 -24.15
CA THR A 384 4.96 -1.12 -24.87
C THR A 384 4.59 -1.25 -26.35
N THR A 385 4.60 -2.47 -26.89
CA THR A 385 4.21 -2.79 -28.27
C THR A 385 2.76 -3.22 -28.38
N GLU A 386 2.15 -3.69 -27.28
CA GLU A 386 0.73 -4.02 -27.16
C GLU A 386 0.10 -3.24 -25.99
N PRO A 387 -0.11 -1.90 -26.11
CA PRO A 387 -0.56 -1.10 -24.98
C PRO A 387 -1.92 -1.51 -24.41
N HIS A 388 -2.78 -2.12 -25.24
CA HIS A 388 -4.11 -2.60 -24.86
C HIS A 388 -4.12 -4.12 -24.63
N MET A 389 -3.26 -4.62 -23.72
CA MET A 389 -3.18 -6.05 -23.41
C MET A 389 -4.50 -6.60 -22.84
N LYS A 390 -4.88 -7.80 -23.26
CA LYS A 390 -5.98 -8.56 -22.64
C LYS A 390 -5.71 -8.81 -21.16
N TRP A 391 -6.73 -8.78 -20.32
CA TRP A 391 -6.60 -9.05 -18.86
C TRP A 391 -6.17 -10.49 -18.52
N THR A 392 -6.21 -11.43 -19.48
CA THR A 392 -5.68 -12.79 -19.34
C THR A 392 -4.25 -12.96 -19.84
N LYS A 393 -3.68 -11.93 -20.49
CA LYS A 393 -2.38 -12.02 -21.15
C LYS A 393 -1.31 -12.29 -20.11
N GLU A 394 -0.75 -13.49 -20.16
CA GLU A 394 0.39 -13.86 -19.32
C GLU A 394 1.62 -13.05 -19.68
N ARG A 395 2.58 -13.06 -18.75
CA ARG A 395 3.88 -12.47 -18.99
C ARG A 395 4.55 -13.16 -20.17
N THR A 396 4.97 -12.39 -21.17
CA THR A 396 5.79 -12.86 -22.28
C THR A 396 7.14 -12.13 -22.34
N PRO A 397 8.12 -12.71 -23.04
CA PRO A 397 9.33 -12.00 -23.44
C PRO A 397 9.02 -10.64 -24.09
N GLY A 398 9.86 -9.64 -23.83
CA GLY A 398 9.69 -8.28 -24.39
C GLY A 398 8.88 -7.31 -23.52
N GLN A 399 8.14 -7.82 -22.53
CA GLN A 399 7.36 -6.98 -21.62
C GLN A 399 8.23 -6.38 -20.51
N LYS A 400 7.86 -5.17 -20.05
CA LYS A 400 8.44 -4.59 -18.85
C LYS A 400 7.83 -5.28 -17.64
N ARG A 401 8.67 -5.87 -16.79
CA ARG A 401 8.24 -6.55 -15.57
C ARG A 401 8.72 -5.81 -14.34
N PHE A 402 7.87 -5.72 -13.33
CA PHE A 402 8.10 -5.05 -12.06
C PHE A 402 7.82 -6.03 -10.92
N VAL A 403 8.71 -6.09 -9.91
CA VAL A 403 8.51 -6.85 -8.67
C VAL A 403 8.71 -5.91 -7.49
N PHE A 404 7.59 -5.52 -6.89
CA PHE A 404 7.50 -4.47 -5.87
C PHE A 404 6.96 -5.04 -4.57
N TYR A 405 7.28 -4.35 -3.49
CA TYR A 405 6.80 -4.67 -2.17
C TYR A 405 6.26 -3.42 -1.49
N MET A 406 5.16 -3.59 -0.76
CA MET A 406 4.63 -2.57 0.13
C MET A 406 5.62 -2.33 1.28
N ILE A 407 6.18 -1.13 1.35
CA ILE A 407 7.14 -0.73 2.39
C ILE A 407 6.36 -0.26 3.61
N ASN A 408 5.37 0.60 3.38
CA ASN A 408 4.51 1.10 4.43
C ASN A 408 3.10 1.30 3.86
N PRO A 409 2.13 0.44 4.26
CA PRO A 409 0.77 0.55 3.77
C PRO A 409 0.08 1.84 4.24
N GLN A 410 0.39 2.34 5.44
CA GLN A 410 -0.22 3.55 5.99
C GLN A 410 0.19 4.80 5.22
N THR A 411 1.46 4.92 4.84
CA THR A 411 1.96 6.03 4.02
C THR A 411 1.77 5.79 2.53
N GLY A 412 1.37 4.57 2.15
CA GLY A 412 1.16 4.18 0.76
C GLY A 412 2.42 4.22 -0.07
N GLU A 413 3.47 3.55 0.40
CA GLU A 413 4.78 3.53 -0.25
C GLU A 413 5.14 2.10 -0.66
N MET A 414 5.51 1.92 -1.93
CA MET A 414 6.07 0.66 -2.44
C MET A 414 7.32 0.90 -3.27
N ALA A 415 8.23 -0.06 -3.25
CA ALA A 415 9.42 -0.03 -4.11
C ALA A 415 9.82 -1.43 -4.55
N GLY A 416 10.60 -1.48 -5.61
CA GLY A 416 11.01 -2.74 -6.20
C GLY A 416 12.00 -2.58 -7.34
N ASN A 417 12.16 -3.68 -8.06
CA ASN A 417 13.00 -3.74 -9.25
C ASN A 417 12.13 -3.93 -10.49
N PHE A 418 12.66 -3.57 -11.64
CA PHE A 418 12.09 -3.92 -12.92
C PHE A 418 13.15 -4.45 -13.90
N GLU A 419 12.70 -5.26 -14.85
CA GLU A 419 13.51 -5.91 -15.88
C GLU A 419 13.02 -5.44 -17.27
N ARG A 420 13.94 -4.88 -18.08
CA ARG A 420 13.70 -4.54 -19.49
C ARG A 420 14.14 -5.73 -20.34
N ASN A 421 13.20 -6.57 -20.76
CA ASN A 421 13.43 -7.78 -21.58
C ASN A 421 14.21 -8.90 -20.85
N PRO A 422 13.52 -9.78 -20.10
CA PRO A 422 14.16 -10.88 -19.35
C PRO A 422 14.86 -11.93 -20.22
N ASP A 423 14.65 -11.91 -21.53
CA ASP A 423 15.08 -12.94 -22.48
C ASP A 423 16.45 -12.69 -23.12
N THR A 424 17.04 -11.51 -22.91
CA THR A 424 18.46 -11.33 -23.18
C THR A 424 19.23 -11.71 -21.93
N THR A 425 20.35 -12.41 -22.10
CA THR A 425 21.21 -12.95 -21.02
C THR A 425 21.81 -11.90 -20.07
N ALA A 426 21.42 -10.64 -20.17
CA ALA A 426 21.84 -9.54 -19.32
C ALA A 426 20.74 -8.49 -19.08
N ALA A 427 19.49 -8.92 -18.83
CA ALA A 427 18.46 -8.01 -18.34
C ALA A 427 18.95 -7.36 -17.05
N THR A 428 19.42 -6.11 -17.15
CA THR A 428 19.98 -5.38 -16.03
C THR A 428 18.82 -4.88 -15.19
N PRO A 429 18.61 -5.41 -13.97
CA PRO A 429 17.57 -4.90 -13.08
C PRO A 429 17.81 -3.43 -12.79
N ARG A 430 16.72 -2.68 -12.69
CA ARG A 430 16.70 -1.26 -12.34
C ARG A 430 15.69 -1.03 -11.23
N GLY A 431 15.90 0.00 -10.43
CA GLY A 431 14.99 0.35 -9.34
C GLY A 431 13.76 1.09 -9.84
N GLY A 432 12.67 0.94 -9.10
CA GLY A 432 11.47 1.75 -9.25
C GLY A 432 10.77 1.91 -7.90
N TYR A 433 10.00 2.98 -7.75
CA TYR A 433 9.19 3.22 -6.57
C TYR A 433 7.84 3.80 -6.95
N ALA A 434 6.86 3.66 -6.06
CA ALA A 434 5.58 4.29 -6.20
C ALA A 434 5.07 4.79 -4.84
N ARG A 435 4.37 5.92 -4.85
CA ARG A 435 3.68 6.45 -3.68
C ARG A 435 2.24 6.75 -4.03
N VAL A 436 1.30 6.47 -3.13
CA VAL A 436 -0.09 6.89 -3.34
C VAL A 436 -0.14 8.41 -3.39
N ALA A 437 -0.82 8.92 -4.41
CA ALA A 437 -1.04 10.35 -4.57
C ALA A 437 -1.86 10.87 -3.37
N SER A 438 -1.48 12.00 -2.77
CA SER A 438 -2.23 12.53 -1.62
C SER A 438 -3.63 13.02 -2.01
N SER A 439 -3.77 13.39 -3.29
CA SER A 439 -5.02 13.69 -3.93
C SER A 439 -4.96 13.23 -5.37
N ILE A 440 -6.11 13.22 -6.01
CA ILE A 440 -6.29 12.62 -7.31
C ILE A 440 -5.60 13.34 -8.47
N LEU A 441 -5.34 14.63 -8.27
CA LEU A 441 -4.62 15.50 -9.18
C LEU A 441 -3.16 15.69 -8.74
N ALA A 442 -2.80 15.24 -7.53
CA ALA A 442 -1.48 15.53 -7.00
C ALA A 442 -0.43 14.61 -7.63
N ARG A 443 0.57 15.26 -8.22
CA ARG A 443 1.88 14.67 -8.53
C ARG A 443 2.82 14.73 -7.32
N ASP A 444 2.26 14.90 -6.13
CA ASP A 444 3.06 14.99 -4.93
C ASP A 444 3.60 13.60 -4.56
N GLY A 445 4.84 13.57 -4.09
CA GLY A 445 5.49 12.31 -3.74
C GLY A 445 6.54 11.82 -4.72
N PHE A 446 6.76 12.49 -5.86
CA PHE A 446 8.09 12.43 -6.47
C PHE A 446 9.08 13.08 -5.50
N LEU A 447 10.13 12.36 -5.12
CA LEU A 447 11.15 12.88 -4.24
C LEU A 447 11.88 14.02 -4.98
N SER A 448 12.12 15.17 -4.34
CA SER A 448 12.96 16.18 -4.97
C SER A 448 14.37 15.63 -5.12
N GLY A 449 14.86 15.57 -6.36
CA GLY A 449 16.24 15.22 -6.64
C GLY A 449 17.18 16.26 -6.04
N MET A 450 18.35 15.82 -5.59
CA MET A 450 19.45 16.70 -5.20
C MET A 450 20.26 17.04 -6.46
N PRO A 451 20.30 18.29 -6.93
CA PRO A 451 21.21 18.65 -8.02
C PRO A 451 22.65 18.49 -7.51
N ARG A 452 23.50 17.72 -8.23
CA ARG A 452 24.98 17.94 -8.38
C ARG A 452 25.90 16.72 -8.47
N HIS A 453 25.44 15.47 -8.36
CA HIS A 453 26.36 14.33 -8.51
C HIS A 453 26.16 13.61 -9.84
N GLY A 454 27.25 13.42 -10.59
CA GLY A 454 27.26 12.66 -11.84
C GLY A 454 26.67 11.27 -11.61
N GLY A 455 25.50 10.99 -12.17
CA GLY A 455 24.86 9.69 -12.04
C GLY A 455 25.69 8.60 -12.72
N GLY A 456 25.60 7.37 -12.22
CA GLY A 456 26.21 6.21 -12.87
C GLY A 456 27.62 5.83 -12.40
N THR A 457 28.19 6.51 -11.40
CA THR A 457 29.46 6.10 -10.79
C THR A 457 29.27 5.66 -9.32
N PRO A 458 30.18 4.85 -8.74
CA PRO A 458 30.11 4.50 -7.32
C PRO A 458 30.02 5.69 -6.37
N GLU A 459 30.61 6.83 -6.75
CA GLU A 459 30.67 8.07 -5.94
C GLU A 459 29.30 8.70 -5.73
N GLN A 460 28.32 8.43 -6.61
CA GLN A 460 26.95 8.96 -6.46
C GLN A 460 26.29 8.51 -5.14
N TYR A 461 26.77 7.41 -4.55
CA TYR A 461 26.25 6.82 -3.32
C TYR A 461 26.88 7.41 -2.06
N LEU A 462 28.02 8.10 -2.16
CA LEU A 462 28.63 8.78 -1.01
C LEU A 462 27.63 9.80 -0.45
N GLY A 463 27.52 9.92 0.87
CA GLY A 463 26.56 10.85 1.49
C GLY A 463 25.77 10.26 2.63
N GLU A 464 24.84 11.07 3.14
CA GLU A 464 23.84 10.62 4.11
C GLU A 464 22.52 10.35 3.38
N TRP A 465 21.96 9.17 3.62
CA TRP A 465 20.72 8.70 3.01
C TRP A 465 19.71 8.34 4.07
N HIS A 466 18.46 8.76 3.90
CA HIS A 466 17.35 8.19 4.63
C HIS A 466 16.82 6.99 3.85
N LEU A 467 16.86 5.80 4.45
CA LEU A 467 16.40 4.55 3.85
C LEU A 467 15.16 4.03 4.59
N ARG A 468 14.20 3.52 3.83
CA ARG A 468 13.09 2.73 4.35
C ARG A 468 13.03 1.36 3.68
N PHE A 469 12.87 0.32 4.49
CA PHE A 469 12.64 -1.05 4.05
C PHE A 469 11.90 -1.81 5.14
N ALA A 470 10.73 -2.37 4.85
CA ALA A 470 9.85 -2.90 5.89
C ALA A 470 10.53 -3.98 6.76
N PRO A 471 10.39 -3.94 8.10
CA PRO A 471 9.62 -2.97 8.91
C PRO A 471 10.45 -1.77 9.45
N THR A 472 11.62 -1.51 8.88
CA THR A 472 12.64 -0.61 9.44
C THR A 472 12.82 0.65 8.60
N GLU A 473 13.15 1.76 9.25
CA GLU A 473 13.69 2.96 8.62
C GLU A 473 14.93 3.45 9.39
N GLY A 474 15.75 4.25 8.72
CA GLY A 474 16.98 4.75 9.31
C GLY A 474 17.86 5.54 8.35
N ARG A 475 19.03 5.94 8.84
CA ARG A 475 20.00 6.73 8.09
C ARG A 475 21.20 5.87 7.69
N LEU A 476 21.47 5.75 6.39
CA LEU A 476 22.69 5.15 5.84
C LEU A 476 23.72 6.23 5.56
N LEU A 477 24.82 6.19 6.30
CA LEU A 477 26.00 7.01 6.09
C LEU A 477 26.97 6.24 5.19
N VAL A 478 27.17 6.69 3.95
CA VAL A 478 28.13 6.11 3.01
C VAL A 478 29.38 6.98 3.01
N ARG A 479 30.40 6.53 3.74
CA ARG A 479 31.56 7.35 4.13
C ARG A 479 32.60 7.49 3.05
N THR A 480 33.11 6.37 2.61
CA THR A 480 34.26 6.32 1.70
C THR A 480 34.12 5.15 0.75
N ARG A 481 34.65 5.34 -0.46
CA ARG A 481 34.95 4.24 -1.37
C ARG A 481 36.21 3.54 -0.85
N ASP A 482 36.11 2.22 -0.76
CA ASP A 482 37.19 1.34 -0.32
C ASP A 482 37.15 0.05 -1.15
N ASP A 483 37.83 0.06 -2.28
CA ASP A 483 37.89 -1.09 -3.19
C ASP A 483 38.74 -2.25 -2.61
N SER A 484 39.42 -2.08 -1.47
CA SER A 484 40.06 -3.19 -0.77
C SER A 484 39.05 -4.19 -0.21
N LEU A 485 37.79 -3.76 -0.03
CA LEU A 485 36.66 -4.60 0.36
C LEU A 485 36.19 -5.55 -0.75
N VAL A 486 36.68 -5.35 -1.97
CA VAL A 486 36.33 -6.14 -3.16
C VAL A 486 37.53 -6.99 -3.56
N ASP A 487 37.29 -8.28 -3.82
CA ASP A 487 38.32 -9.17 -4.35
C ASP A 487 38.91 -8.62 -5.65
N ALA A 488 40.25 -8.66 -5.76
CA ALA A 488 40.98 -8.07 -6.87
C ALA A 488 40.49 -8.57 -8.25
N SER A 489 40.05 -9.84 -8.34
CA SER A 489 39.55 -10.43 -9.58
C SER A 489 38.26 -9.80 -10.08
N VAL A 490 37.45 -9.18 -9.21
CA VAL A 490 36.14 -8.59 -9.56
C VAL A 490 36.06 -7.07 -9.34
N ARG A 491 37.16 -6.40 -9.00
CA ARG A 491 37.22 -4.92 -8.86
C ARG A 491 36.88 -4.17 -10.15
N HIS A 492 37.04 -4.79 -11.31
CA HIS A 492 36.60 -4.21 -12.58
C HIS A 492 35.07 -4.19 -12.70
N LEU A 493 34.35 -5.04 -11.96
CA LEU A 493 32.89 -5.14 -11.92
C LEU A 493 32.28 -4.43 -10.71
N PHE A 494 32.98 -4.39 -9.58
CA PHE A 494 32.46 -3.86 -8.32
C PHE A 494 33.36 -2.80 -7.69
N ALA A 495 32.75 -1.85 -6.99
CA ALA A 495 33.42 -0.96 -6.04
C ALA A 495 32.93 -1.23 -4.62
N GLY A 496 33.81 -1.09 -3.64
CA GLY A 496 33.48 -1.29 -2.23
C GLY A 496 33.17 0.04 -1.56
N LEU A 497 32.19 0.07 -0.66
CA LEU A 497 31.84 1.24 0.14
C LEU A 497 31.75 0.86 1.62
N ARG A 498 32.32 1.71 2.48
CA ARG A 498 32.13 1.61 3.94
C ARG A 498 30.91 2.40 4.34
N CYS A 499 29.97 1.72 5.00
CA CYS A 499 28.70 2.29 5.36
C CYS A 499 28.39 2.08 6.85
N ARG A 500 27.61 3.01 7.41
CA ARG A 500 27.03 2.89 8.76
C ARG A 500 25.55 3.17 8.67
N PHE A 501 24.72 2.19 9.04
CA PHE A 501 23.27 2.36 9.13
C PHE A 501 22.87 2.65 10.58
N ILE A 502 22.12 3.72 10.80
CA ILE A 502 21.59 4.13 12.10
C ILE A 502 20.07 3.95 12.05
N GLN A 503 19.55 2.97 12.80
CA GLN A 503 18.13 2.66 12.82
C GLN A 503 17.34 3.73 13.60
N ASP A 504 16.27 4.23 13.00
CA ASP A 504 15.40 5.21 13.64
C ASP A 504 14.63 4.59 14.82
N GLY A 505 14.27 5.42 15.79
CA GLY A 505 13.61 5.01 17.04
C GLY A 505 14.53 4.33 18.06
N THR A 506 15.48 3.49 17.61
CA THR A 506 16.42 2.80 18.51
C THR A 506 17.78 3.48 18.61
N GLY A 507 18.18 4.25 17.58
CA GLY A 507 19.52 4.84 17.47
C GLY A 507 20.63 3.80 17.27
N ARG A 508 20.30 2.52 17.08
CA ARG A 508 21.28 1.44 16.95
C ARG A 508 22.05 1.61 15.65
N ALA A 509 23.38 1.63 15.76
CA ALA A 509 24.28 1.72 14.63
C ALA A 509 24.78 0.33 14.18
N HIS A 510 24.85 0.13 12.87
CA HIS A 510 25.33 -1.07 12.21
C HIS A 510 26.38 -0.67 11.17
N GLU A 511 27.63 -1.07 11.38
CA GLU A 511 28.66 -0.96 10.34
C GLU A 511 28.40 -2.05 9.28
N LEU A 512 28.44 -1.68 8.01
CA LEU A 512 28.19 -2.59 6.90
C LEU A 512 29.06 -2.26 5.70
N VAL A 513 29.30 -3.28 4.87
CA VAL A 513 29.96 -3.13 3.58
C VAL A 513 28.89 -3.12 2.50
N ALA A 514 29.01 -2.17 1.58
CA ALA A 514 28.20 -2.14 0.38
C ALA A 514 29.06 -2.35 -0.86
N LEU A 515 28.50 -3.03 -1.85
CA LEU A 515 29.12 -3.30 -3.14
C LEU A 515 28.33 -2.58 -4.23
N VAL A 516 28.99 -1.75 -5.01
CA VAL A 516 28.39 -1.11 -6.19
C VAL A 516 28.80 -1.86 -7.44
N ASN A 517 27.83 -2.44 -8.14
CA ASN A 517 28.07 -3.01 -9.47
C ASN A 517 28.21 -1.87 -10.49
N LYS A 518 29.39 -1.77 -11.11
CA LYS A 518 29.76 -0.72 -12.07
C LYS A 518 29.01 -0.81 -13.40
N GLN A 519 28.49 -1.98 -13.76
CA GLN A 519 27.73 -2.18 -14.99
C GLN A 519 26.25 -1.82 -14.81
N THR A 520 25.66 -2.28 -13.70
CA THR A 520 24.23 -2.11 -13.44
C THR A 520 23.91 -0.85 -12.64
N ASN A 521 24.94 -0.22 -12.07
CA ASN A 521 24.79 0.87 -11.13
C ASN A 521 23.90 0.48 -9.93
N GLY A 522 24.08 -0.76 -9.45
CA GLY A 522 23.33 -1.32 -8.33
C GLY A 522 24.17 -1.36 -7.06
N LEU A 523 23.67 -0.76 -5.98
CA LEU A 523 24.22 -0.82 -4.63
C LEU A 523 23.63 -2.03 -3.90
N THR A 524 24.46 -2.99 -3.52
CA THR A 524 24.08 -4.11 -2.67
C THR A 524 24.68 -3.95 -1.28
N CYS A 525 23.83 -3.95 -0.26
CA CYS A 525 24.24 -3.83 1.14
C CYS A 525 23.82 -5.09 1.91
N THR A 526 24.70 -5.55 2.80
CA THR A 526 24.39 -6.66 3.72
C THR A 526 24.45 -6.17 5.17
N LEU A 527 23.29 -6.16 5.82
CA LEU A 527 23.10 -5.84 7.23
C LEU A 527 23.01 -7.14 8.05
N SER A 528 23.97 -7.38 8.94
CA SER A 528 23.87 -8.50 9.90
C SER A 528 23.19 -8.03 11.19
N HIS A 529 22.17 -8.74 11.65
CA HIS A 529 21.46 -8.46 12.90
C HIS A 529 21.23 -9.73 13.74
N SER A 530 20.88 -9.57 15.02
CA SER A 530 20.65 -10.69 15.94
C SER A 530 19.54 -11.65 15.50
N PHE A 531 18.64 -11.20 14.62
CA PHE A 531 17.52 -11.98 14.09
C PHE A 531 17.71 -12.49 12.65
N GLY A 532 18.94 -12.50 12.12
CA GLY A 532 19.25 -12.91 10.73
C GLY A 532 20.10 -11.90 9.93
N SER A 533 20.21 -12.12 8.62
CA SER A 533 20.82 -11.16 7.69
C SER A 533 19.73 -10.46 6.87
N THR A 534 19.84 -9.14 6.74
CA THR A 534 19.08 -8.36 5.77
C THR A 534 19.99 -8.04 4.60
N VAL A 535 19.63 -8.47 3.39
CA VAL A 535 20.37 -8.14 2.16
C VAL A 535 19.44 -7.35 1.27
N PHE A 536 19.88 -6.18 0.83
CA PHE A 536 19.12 -5.38 -0.13
C PHE A 536 20.00 -4.94 -1.30
N THR A 537 19.35 -4.83 -2.46
CA THR A 537 19.93 -4.28 -3.67
C THR A 537 19.06 -3.10 -4.10
N ALA A 538 19.67 -1.93 -4.23
CA ALA A 538 19.01 -0.70 -4.65
C ALA A 538 19.79 -0.05 -5.79
N TYR A 539 19.07 0.59 -6.71
CA TYR A 539 19.63 1.21 -7.89
C TYR A 539 19.48 2.72 -7.77
N GLY A 540 20.58 3.45 -7.96
CA GLY A 540 20.57 4.91 -7.95
C GLY A 540 19.92 5.44 -9.22
N PHE A 541 19.03 6.42 -9.09
CA PHE A 541 18.32 6.99 -10.23
C PHE A 541 19.19 8.05 -10.89
N THR A 542 19.50 7.86 -12.17
CA THR A 542 20.34 8.79 -12.94
C THR A 542 19.63 10.09 -13.28
N TRP A 543 18.31 10.04 -13.43
CA TRP A 543 17.45 11.17 -13.79
C TRP A 543 16.89 11.90 -12.55
N GLN A 544 16.98 11.27 -11.37
CA GLN A 544 16.52 11.81 -10.08
C GLN A 544 17.63 11.61 -9.04
N THR A 545 18.71 12.37 -9.20
CA THR A 545 19.90 12.28 -8.34
C THR A 545 19.52 12.34 -6.86
N GLY A 546 20.13 11.47 -6.05
CA GLY A 546 19.80 11.37 -4.63
C GLY A 546 18.56 10.53 -4.32
N VAL A 547 18.06 9.75 -5.27
CA VAL A 547 17.03 8.73 -5.04
C VAL A 547 17.56 7.36 -5.42
N LEU A 548 17.24 6.36 -4.60
CA LEU A 548 17.47 4.96 -4.92
C LEU A 548 16.24 4.13 -4.58
N ALA A 549 16.02 3.04 -5.32
CA ALA A 549 14.97 2.08 -5.03
C ALA A 549 15.40 0.67 -5.43
N GLY A 550 14.81 -0.33 -4.80
CA GLY A 550 14.99 -1.72 -5.20
C GLY A 550 14.29 -2.72 -4.30
N THR A 551 14.87 -3.91 -4.18
CA THR A 551 14.33 -5.01 -3.35
C THR A 551 15.38 -5.52 -2.37
N GLY A 552 14.92 -6.20 -1.32
CA GLY A 552 15.78 -6.94 -0.43
C GLY A 552 15.06 -8.09 0.24
N THR A 553 15.72 -8.64 1.25
CA THR A 553 15.19 -9.67 2.15
C THR A 553 15.38 -9.21 3.58
N TRP A 554 14.36 -9.37 4.41
CA TRP A 554 14.43 -9.24 5.86
C TRP A 554 14.25 -10.63 6.46
N GLY A 555 15.36 -11.27 6.84
CA GLY A 555 15.38 -12.71 7.10
C GLY A 555 14.99 -13.48 5.84
N SER A 556 13.93 -14.29 5.89
CA SER A 556 13.43 -15.05 4.73
C SER A 556 12.35 -14.32 3.91
N ARG A 557 11.94 -13.11 4.31
CA ARG A 557 10.82 -12.39 3.69
C ARG A 557 11.34 -11.35 2.70
N GLY A 558 10.79 -11.33 1.48
CA GLY A 558 11.07 -10.26 0.52
C GLY A 558 10.56 -8.91 1.02
N THR A 559 11.28 -7.84 0.71
CA THR A 559 10.91 -6.46 1.05
C THR A 559 11.34 -5.49 -0.05
N GLY A 560 10.72 -4.31 -0.05
CA GLY A 560 11.09 -3.21 -0.92
C GLY A 560 12.06 -2.31 -0.17
N ILE A 561 12.95 -1.65 -0.91
CA ILE A 561 13.77 -0.60 -0.34
C ILE A 561 13.61 0.67 -1.17
N TYR A 562 13.47 1.79 -0.49
CA TYR A 562 13.63 3.10 -1.11
C TYR A 562 14.52 3.97 -0.24
N GLY A 563 15.23 4.90 -0.88
CA GLY A 563 16.09 5.85 -0.18
C GLY A 563 16.12 7.22 -0.83
N ARG A 564 16.30 8.24 0.02
CA ARG A 564 16.50 9.62 -0.38
C ARG A 564 17.78 10.14 0.27
N ARG A 565 18.65 10.78 -0.51
CA ARG A 565 19.82 11.48 -0.01
C ARG A 565 19.39 12.72 0.78
N LEU A 566 19.90 12.84 2.00
CA LEU A 566 19.67 13.98 2.89
C LEU A 566 20.72 15.08 2.68
N GLY A 567 21.91 14.71 2.22
CA GLY A 567 23.02 15.64 2.03
C GLY A 567 24.26 14.91 1.52
N ASP A 568 25.26 15.70 1.13
CA ASP A 568 26.64 15.22 1.24
C ASP A 568 26.90 14.93 2.72
N LEU A 569 27.80 13.99 3.02
CA LEU A 569 28.26 13.88 4.41
C LEU A 569 28.80 15.25 4.80
N PRO A 570 28.49 15.76 6.00
CA PRO A 570 29.11 16.98 6.47
C PRO A 570 30.61 16.72 6.49
N ILE A 571 31.31 17.21 5.46
CA ILE A 571 32.75 17.32 5.48
C ILE A 571 32.99 18.37 6.55
N VAL A 572 33.45 17.94 7.71
CA VAL A 572 33.91 18.89 8.71
C VAL A 572 35.25 19.40 8.21
N TYR A 573 35.27 20.61 7.66
CA TYR A 573 36.52 21.24 7.27
C TYR A 573 37.33 21.52 8.53
N LEU A 574 38.58 21.05 8.54
CA LEU A 574 39.52 21.26 9.63
C LEU A 574 40.48 22.39 9.24
N GLY A 575 40.30 23.57 9.82
CA GLY A 575 41.29 24.63 9.78
C GLY A 575 42.17 24.58 11.02
N LEU A 576 43.49 24.47 10.84
CA LEU A 576 44.46 24.61 11.93
C LEU A 576 45.20 25.94 11.82
N GLY A 577 44.99 26.79 12.82
CA GLY A 577 45.77 28.01 13.01
C GLY A 577 46.77 27.83 14.14
N ALA A 578 48.07 27.93 13.84
CA ALA A 578 49.13 27.94 14.85
C ALA A 578 49.77 29.34 14.92
N LYS A 579 49.80 29.95 16.10
CA LYS A 579 50.39 31.29 16.29
C LYS A 579 51.92 31.20 16.26
N LEU A 580 52.57 31.89 15.32
CA LEU A 580 54.04 32.02 15.34
C LEU A 580 54.48 32.72 16.63
N GLN A 581 55.33 32.06 17.41
CA GLN A 581 56.02 32.67 18.55
C GLN A 581 57.52 32.67 18.23
N ASN A 582 58.14 33.85 18.23
CA ASN A 582 59.57 34.04 17.95
C ASN A 582 60.05 33.63 16.54
N GLY A 583 59.18 33.66 15.52
CA GLY A 583 59.56 33.41 14.13
C GLY A 583 59.85 31.94 13.78
N VAL A 584 59.69 31.01 14.72
CA VAL A 584 59.82 29.57 14.47
C VAL A 584 58.49 29.04 13.91
N ARG A 585 58.55 28.45 12.71
CA ARG A 585 57.39 27.84 12.06
C ARG A 585 57.10 26.49 12.72
N MET A 586 56.00 26.41 13.46
CA MET A 586 55.49 25.13 13.96
C MET A 586 55.12 24.24 12.77
N ARG A 587 55.52 22.97 12.85
CA ARG A 587 54.95 21.93 11.97
C ARG A 587 53.80 21.28 12.72
N HIS A 588 52.70 21.07 12.02
CA HIS A 588 51.59 20.30 12.53
C HIS A 588 51.26 19.21 11.53
N ASP A 589 50.81 18.09 12.05
CA ASP A 589 50.27 16.98 11.28
C ASP A 589 48.94 16.57 11.91
N VAL A 590 47.99 16.19 11.08
CA VAL A 590 46.70 15.68 11.52
C VAL A 590 46.47 14.33 10.89
N VAL A 591 46.36 13.32 11.74
CA VAL A 591 46.10 11.96 11.32
C VAL A 591 44.69 11.58 11.75
N GLY A 592 43.84 11.21 10.79
CA GLY A 592 42.44 10.86 11.02
C GLY A 592 41.50 11.61 10.08
N GLN A 593 40.23 11.20 10.03
CA GLN A 593 39.21 11.88 9.24
C GLN A 593 38.38 12.79 10.15
N PRO A 594 38.16 14.08 9.78
CA PRO A 594 37.32 14.99 10.54
C PRO A 594 35.84 14.65 10.28
N ILE A 595 35.39 13.53 10.83
CA ILE A 595 34.01 13.07 10.77
C ILE A 595 33.41 13.07 12.18
N LEU A 596 32.14 13.43 12.30
CA LEU A 596 31.42 13.36 13.57
C LEU A 596 31.52 11.93 14.16
N GLY A 597 31.89 11.83 15.43
CA GLY A 597 32.16 10.57 16.12
C GLY A 597 33.49 9.89 15.80
N GLY A 598 34.35 10.51 14.99
CA GLY A 598 35.70 10.04 14.67
C GLY A 598 36.76 10.50 15.66
N LYS A 599 37.95 9.92 15.56
CA LYS A 599 39.15 10.38 16.28
C LYS A 599 40.06 11.16 15.33
N LEU A 600 40.52 12.33 15.77
CA LEU A 600 41.57 13.11 15.12
C LEU A 600 42.79 13.13 16.03
N GLU A 601 43.92 12.65 15.55
CA GLU A 601 45.20 12.83 16.23
C GLU A 601 45.90 14.06 15.66
N LEU A 602 46.10 15.07 16.51
CA LEU A 602 46.86 16.26 16.20
C LEU A 602 48.27 16.10 16.76
N THR A 603 49.27 16.13 15.90
CA THR A 603 50.69 16.17 16.29
C THR A 603 51.26 17.55 15.97
N LEU A 604 51.93 18.16 16.95
CA LEU A 604 52.74 19.35 16.79
C LEU A 604 54.22 19.00 16.91
N GLU A 605 55.05 19.62 16.07
CA GLU A 605 56.50 19.62 16.22
C GLU A 605 57.04 21.05 16.22
N ASN A 606 58.10 21.28 17.00
CA ASN A 606 58.73 22.57 17.24
C ASN A 606 57.80 23.59 17.91
N ALA A 607 56.88 23.11 18.74
CA ALA A 607 55.97 23.94 19.51
C ALA A 607 56.64 24.32 20.86
N PRO A 608 56.65 25.60 21.26
CA PRO A 608 57.04 25.99 22.61
C PRO A 608 56.14 25.32 23.66
N GLU A 609 56.65 25.21 24.89
CA GLU A 609 56.11 24.44 26.02
C GLU A 609 54.62 24.71 26.34
N GLN A 610 54.04 25.80 25.83
CA GLN A 610 52.63 26.16 25.92
C GLN A 610 52.12 26.78 24.62
N SER A 611 51.90 25.95 23.59
CA SER A 611 51.34 26.40 22.33
C SER A 611 49.82 26.27 22.32
N GLY A 612 49.12 27.37 22.06
CA GLY A 612 47.67 27.36 21.83
C GLY A 612 47.38 27.01 20.37
N VAL A 613 46.63 25.93 20.15
CA VAL A 613 46.10 25.57 18.83
C VAL A 613 44.61 25.91 18.78
N ALA A 614 44.21 26.60 17.72
CA ALA A 614 42.80 26.77 17.39
C ALA A 614 42.38 25.70 16.39
N LEU A 615 41.45 24.85 16.80
CA LEU A 615 40.78 23.90 15.92
C LEU A 615 39.52 24.58 15.38
N ILE A 616 39.44 24.78 14.06
CA ILE A 616 38.23 25.27 13.42
C ILE A 616 37.59 24.09 12.70
N LEU A 617 36.39 23.72 13.13
CA LEU A 617 35.52 22.77 12.46
C LEU A 617 34.49 23.57 11.67
N GLY A 618 34.05 23.14 10.49
CA GLY A 618 33.05 23.88 9.71
C GLY A 618 32.32 23.00 8.71
N ASP A 619 31.09 23.36 8.34
CA ASP A 619 30.27 22.58 7.39
C ASP A 619 30.35 23.07 5.93
N LYS A 620 31.23 24.04 5.63
CA LYS A 620 31.51 24.56 4.28
C LYS A 620 33.01 24.76 4.04
N ALA A 621 33.45 24.51 2.81
CA ALA A 621 34.82 24.78 2.39
C ALA A 621 35.12 26.27 2.53
N PHE A 622 36.29 26.60 3.07
CA PHE A 622 36.86 27.92 2.85
C PHE A 622 37.21 28.04 1.36
N PRO A 623 36.89 29.15 0.68
CA PRO A 623 37.41 29.41 -0.65
C PRO A 623 38.94 29.34 -0.65
N ASP A 624 39.55 28.79 -1.70
CA ASP A 624 41.00 28.82 -1.86
C ASP A 624 41.51 30.27 -1.78
N GLY A 625 42.50 30.51 -0.91
CA GLY A 625 43.09 31.84 -0.72
C GLY A 625 42.43 32.72 0.34
N PHE A 626 41.52 32.21 1.17
CA PHE A 626 40.91 32.95 2.28
C PHE A 626 41.99 33.48 3.26
N ARG A 627 42.24 34.80 3.27
CA ARG A 627 43.16 35.45 4.21
C ARG A 627 42.36 35.98 5.39
N ARG A 628 42.97 35.99 6.58
CA ARG A 628 42.38 36.59 7.79
C ARG A 628 41.99 38.07 7.60
N GLU A 629 42.63 38.73 6.65
CA GLU A 629 42.48 40.13 6.27
C GLU A 629 41.17 40.40 5.51
N ASP A 630 40.56 39.35 4.93
CA ASP A 630 39.32 39.44 4.15
C ASP A 630 38.05 39.44 5.05
N LEU A 631 38.24 39.39 6.37
CA LEU A 631 37.16 39.55 7.34
C LEU A 631 36.78 41.03 7.44
N LEU A 632 35.68 41.43 6.79
CA LEU A 632 35.02 42.69 7.13
C LEU A 632 34.53 42.61 8.60
N PRO A 633 34.57 43.71 9.37
CA PRO A 633 34.19 43.74 10.79
C PRO A 633 32.76 43.26 11.11
N GLU A 634 31.92 43.02 10.11
CA GLU A 634 30.51 42.66 10.25
C GLU A 634 30.14 41.29 9.62
N CYS A 635 31.11 40.48 9.18
CA CYS A 635 30.81 39.12 8.72
C CYS A 635 30.54 38.18 9.91
N LEU A 636 29.26 37.88 10.15
CA LEU A 636 28.81 36.83 11.06
C LEU A 636 29.34 35.47 10.59
N LEU A 637 30.26 34.91 11.37
CA LEU A 637 30.72 33.52 11.24
C LEU A 637 29.55 32.59 11.59
N TYR A 638 29.12 31.73 10.67
CA TYR A 638 28.29 30.58 11.03
C TYR A 638 29.19 29.64 11.87
N THR A 639 28.82 29.50 13.14
CA THR A 639 29.55 28.87 14.25
C THR A 639 30.16 27.51 13.96
N VAL A 640 31.35 27.24 14.54
CA VAL A 640 31.63 26.01 15.31
C VAL A 640 32.68 26.32 16.41
N SER A 641 32.55 25.67 17.57
CA SER A 641 33.39 25.83 18.77
C SER A 641 34.89 26.09 18.52
N GLN A 642 35.44 27.19 19.05
CA GLN A 642 36.88 27.31 19.26
C GLN A 642 37.24 26.56 20.53
N GLU A 643 37.72 25.32 20.40
CA GLU A 643 38.47 24.71 21.50
C GLU A 643 39.92 25.19 21.40
N TYR A 644 40.34 25.96 22.40
CA TYR A 644 41.76 26.22 22.63
C TYR A 644 42.35 25.02 23.35
N LEU A 645 43.08 24.21 22.60
CA LEU A 645 43.78 23.07 23.13
C LEU A 645 45.17 23.53 23.56
N TRP A 646 45.42 23.52 24.86
CA TRP A 646 46.77 23.64 25.39
C TRP A 646 47.43 22.27 25.31
N LEU A 647 48.52 22.21 24.56
CA LEU A 647 49.33 21.01 24.41
C LEU A 647 50.67 21.25 25.09
N ASN A 648 50.97 20.42 26.10
CA ASN A 648 52.30 20.41 26.71
C ASN A 648 53.23 19.64 25.78
N THR A 649 54.30 20.29 25.35
CA THR A 649 55.30 19.66 24.48
C THR A 649 56.36 18.95 25.30
N ASP A 650 56.93 17.88 24.74
CA ASP A 650 58.08 17.22 25.32
C ASP A 650 59.35 18.09 25.20
N ALA A 651 60.46 17.63 25.78
CA ALA A 651 61.74 18.33 25.71
C ALA A 651 62.28 18.54 24.28
N LYS A 652 61.65 17.95 23.25
CA LYS A 652 61.97 18.11 21.83
C LYS A 652 60.93 19.00 21.11
N GLY A 653 60.02 19.64 21.84
CA GLY A 653 58.98 20.51 21.28
C GLY A 653 57.88 19.74 20.55
N ARG A 654 57.66 18.46 20.88
CA ARG A 654 56.60 17.63 20.28
C ARG A 654 55.42 17.46 21.22
N ALA A 655 54.21 17.56 20.69
CA ALA A 655 53.00 17.18 21.42
C ALA A 655 52.05 16.41 20.50
N SER A 656 51.39 15.37 21.02
CA SER A 656 50.27 14.72 20.33
C SER A 656 49.04 14.74 21.23
N ARG A 657 47.87 14.93 20.63
CA ARG A 657 46.59 14.77 21.32
C ARG A 657 45.56 14.15 20.38
N VAL A 658 44.88 13.13 20.91
CA VAL A 658 43.73 12.52 20.26
C VAL A 658 42.47 13.27 20.71
N LEU A 659 41.73 13.77 19.73
CA LEU A 659 40.46 14.45 19.89
C LEU A 659 39.34 13.52 19.42
N GLU A 660 38.35 13.29 20.27
CA GLU A 660 37.14 12.58 19.88
C GLU A 660 36.10 13.61 19.44
N LEU A 661 35.72 13.59 18.15
CA LEU A 661 34.74 14.51 17.61
C LEU A 661 33.34 14.15 18.11
N PRO A 662 32.47 15.14 18.43
CA PRO A 662 31.12 14.85 18.88
C PRO A 662 30.33 14.01 17.87
N ASN A 663 29.43 13.16 18.38
CA ASN A 663 28.59 12.29 17.53
C ASN A 663 27.41 13.04 16.86
N THR A 664 27.15 14.30 17.21
CA THR A 664 26.00 15.07 16.71
C THR A 664 26.38 16.51 16.36
N LYS A 665 25.69 17.08 15.35
CA LYS A 665 25.87 18.47 14.91
C LYS A 665 25.45 19.49 15.99
N GLU A 666 24.48 19.12 16.83
CA GLU A 666 23.96 19.97 17.92
C GLU A 666 24.99 20.19 19.04
N ALA A 667 25.86 19.20 19.30
CA ALA A 667 26.94 19.33 20.28
C ALA A 667 28.03 20.34 19.87
N LEU A 668 28.25 20.49 18.56
CA LEU A 668 29.17 21.50 17.99
C LEU A 668 28.66 22.95 18.19
N GLY A 669 27.36 23.13 18.45
CA GLY A 669 26.74 24.44 18.71
C GLY A 669 26.60 24.81 20.19
N GLN A 670 26.79 23.87 21.13
CA GLN A 670 26.62 24.13 22.58
C GLN A 670 27.92 24.45 23.32
N HIS A 671 29.10 24.19 22.74
CA HIS A 671 30.40 24.55 23.32
C HIS A 671 30.95 25.86 22.71
N VAL A 672 30.28 26.98 22.99
CA VAL A 672 30.93 28.30 22.93
C VAL A 672 31.08 28.78 24.36
N VAL A 673 32.16 28.34 25.01
CA VAL A 673 32.57 28.90 26.30
C VAL A 673 33.55 30.04 26.02
N SER A 674 33.10 31.26 26.33
CA SER A 674 33.84 32.51 26.51
C SER A 674 34.26 33.31 25.27
N GLN A 675 33.63 34.48 25.11
CA GLN A 675 34.29 35.68 24.59
C GLN A 675 35.24 36.19 25.68
N PHE A 676 36.55 36.09 25.48
CA PHE A 676 37.52 36.90 26.21
C PHE A 676 38.10 37.96 25.27
N LEU A 677 37.80 39.22 25.55
CA LEU A 677 38.61 40.35 25.11
C LEU A 677 39.88 40.35 25.97
N VAL A 678 41.02 40.00 25.37
CA VAL A 678 42.35 40.27 25.96
C VAL A 678 42.98 41.37 25.11
N PRO A 679 43.43 42.49 25.70
CA PRO A 679 44.11 43.53 24.94
C PRO A 679 45.44 42.95 24.41
N LEU A 680 45.57 42.88 23.08
CA LEU A 680 46.84 42.53 22.44
C LEU A 680 47.79 43.72 22.58
N GLY A 681 48.83 43.56 23.39
CA GLY A 681 50.01 44.40 23.32
C GLY A 681 50.65 44.32 21.94
N ASN A 682 51.11 45.46 21.44
CA ASN A 682 51.66 45.71 20.11
C ASN A 682 52.59 44.59 19.60
N GLY A 683 52.15 43.89 18.56
CA GLY A 683 52.96 42.97 17.79
C GLY A 683 52.21 42.54 16.53
N ASN A 684 52.59 43.10 15.39
CA ASN A 684 52.03 42.75 14.08
C ASN A 684 52.28 41.27 13.77
N ALA A 685 51.21 40.54 13.45
CA ALA A 685 51.30 39.20 12.87
C ALA A 685 51.24 39.34 11.33
N THR A 686 52.31 39.01 10.64
CA THR A 686 52.33 38.85 9.18
C THR A 686 51.89 37.43 8.82
N SER A 687 50.95 37.31 7.87
CA SER A 687 50.65 36.03 7.21
C SER A 687 51.50 35.95 5.95
N ASN A 688 52.34 34.92 5.84
CA ASN A 688 52.98 34.56 4.59
C ASN A 688 52.40 33.22 4.13
N GLY A 689 52.04 33.18 2.85
CA GLY A 689 51.42 32.05 2.18
C GLY A 689 52.12 30.74 2.47
N CYS A 690 51.32 29.76 2.85
CA CYS A 690 51.71 28.37 2.87
C CYS A 690 51.04 27.72 1.66
N ASP A 691 51.84 27.34 0.67
CA ASP A 691 51.45 26.31 -0.29
C ASP A 691 51.13 25.03 0.49
N THR A 692 49.85 24.71 0.57
CA THR A 692 49.41 23.32 0.71
C THR A 692 49.29 22.75 -0.69
N THR A 693 50.34 22.07 -1.15
CA THR A 693 50.22 21.15 -2.28
C THR A 693 49.34 19.99 -1.81
N ILE A 694 48.06 20.03 -2.18
CA ILE A 694 47.24 18.82 -2.22
C ILE A 694 47.81 18.01 -3.38
N GLY A 695 48.33 16.82 -3.09
CA GLY A 695 48.78 15.91 -4.12
C GLY A 695 47.62 15.62 -5.08
N GLU A 696 47.75 16.08 -6.32
CA GLU A 696 47.06 15.51 -7.46
C GLU A 696 47.50 14.05 -7.57
N GLY A 697 46.56 13.14 -7.37
CA GLY A 697 46.62 11.78 -7.88
C GLY A 697 45.47 11.63 -8.87
N ASP A 698 45.81 11.20 -10.09
CA ASP A 698 44.87 10.76 -11.12
C ASP A 698 43.79 9.80 -10.59
#